data_AF-A0A2P6V2N0-F1
#
_entry.id   AF-A0A2P6V2N0-F1
#
_cell.length_a   1.000
_cell.length_b   1.000
_cell.length_c   1.000
_cell.angle_alpha   90.00
_cell.angle_beta   90.00
_cell.angle_gamma   90.00
#
_symmetry.space_group_name_H-M   'P 1'
#
loop_
_entity.id
_entity.type
_entity.pdbx_description
1 polymer ?
#
loop_
_entity_poly.entity_id
_entity_poly.type
_entity_poly.pdbx_seq_one_letter_code
_entity_poly.pdbx_strand_id
1 'polypeptide(L)'
;MPGRLDAWRLHGSSAWRHWALGTTPLTKQQHQWRQGTLGDDRRRRLEGLGVQFSGREAAWEARFQQLLQFKQEFGHADVPAHWPPNQGLANWAMTQRQRWLGGLGTPPTPLQQSRLLGCGFRVQPLHDKWAQRYVQLCQLRQQRGGDLLSAPLPAQGGLAAWLSFQQWQWRAGRLSPERVARLEGLGVSRPAPTRRLRWQQQVEAVDALVGAVGFPAAHALLVLAPANAAADMAAHAMHSSSGSSGGTSSGSRGLADGSSAAAPEGPQQRAAGGSMTAEEAAAVVRSTLQTPGECTGTTLLGVSRPGPLLLRARGAPAAIMALFDAAFNETVMALAQENMDASIPPTLVSDINNIFTLQSGYMVFFMQAGFAMLCAGSVRAKNAKNIILLNILDACFGCCAWYLTGWAFAYGDPVANADCDAANFTTIKELSVCKYGDFGGSQAFIGNRNFAMSNLDRGTYWLWFFQFTFAATGATIISGAVAERCKFEAYMLYELAIVLFVYPCVAHWVWSPFGWLSPWRNATTAVNQSYVLFAGSGVYDFAGDAAVHMVGGIASLGAAWVLGPRIGRFDAAGQPVDMPGHNASLTLLGVFLLWFGWYGFNPGSNLMITAPGTELVSKVVAAVAVNTTVGAASGCIATLFIAMAYQYFTLGVVVWDLIIAGNGALAGLVAITGPCAFVQTWAAFIIGAIGGFVYFVASKVNLSLLKIDDPLDAIAVHAGCGIWGLIAAGAFAAPGMVSDVYGAMPCGDLAGEGCDPQRPYGFIMGGNASVLAANCTCILVVGAWTLALMTPFFMLLKKVGLFRVSPEVEAQGLDVSHHGGSAYPHETKGANGGAKGELGFGITPEMVDRKIEEALEKMRKQMGTAAV
;
A
#
# COMPACT_ATOMS: atom_id res chain seq x y z
N MET A 1 -55.15 -45.43 -52.09
CA MET A 1 -54.48 -46.67 -52.56
C MET A 1 -54.85 -46.89 -54.03
N PRO A 2 -54.07 -47.63 -54.85
CA PRO A 2 -52.78 -48.28 -54.56
C PRO A 2 -51.62 -47.96 -55.53
N GLY A 3 -50.39 -48.23 -55.10
CA GLY A 3 -49.42 -49.04 -55.87
C GLY A 3 -48.72 -48.47 -57.11
N ARG A 4 -47.40 -48.22 -56.95
CA ARG A 4 -46.34 -48.13 -57.97
C ARG A 4 -46.37 -46.94 -58.95
N LEU A 5 -45.30 -46.16 -58.90
CA LEU A 5 -44.69 -45.56 -60.09
C LEU A 5 -43.17 -45.46 -59.88
N ASP A 6 -42.42 -46.36 -60.51
CA ASP A 6 -40.99 -46.15 -60.79
C ASP A 6 -40.89 -45.36 -62.10
N ALA A 7 -40.24 -44.19 -62.07
CA ALA A 7 -39.97 -43.39 -63.27
C ALA A 7 -38.59 -42.72 -63.21
N TRP A 8 -37.58 -43.53 -63.53
CA TRP A 8 -36.34 -43.21 -64.26
C TRP A 8 -35.43 -42.03 -63.83
N ARG A 9 -34.14 -42.37 -63.80
CA ARG A 9 -33.00 -41.47 -63.53
C ARG A 9 -32.64 -40.65 -64.78
N LEU A 10 -32.02 -39.49 -64.61
CA LEU A 10 -30.66 -39.20 -65.10
C LEU A 10 -30.10 -37.85 -64.57
N HIS A 11 -28.80 -37.85 -64.26
CA HIS A 11 -27.89 -36.72 -63.95
C HIS A 11 -28.23 -35.70 -62.83
N GLY A 12 -27.29 -35.55 -61.87
CA GLY A 12 -27.20 -34.36 -61.00
C GLY A 12 -26.93 -34.63 -59.53
N SER A 13 -25.68 -34.41 -59.08
CA SER A 13 -25.23 -34.36 -57.67
C SER A 13 -25.33 -35.64 -56.81
N SER A 14 -24.18 -36.09 -56.27
CA SER A 14 -24.07 -37.22 -55.33
C SER A 14 -24.17 -36.81 -53.86
N ALA A 15 -24.95 -35.76 -53.54
CA ALA A 15 -25.20 -35.32 -52.16
C ALA A 15 -25.89 -36.39 -51.27
N TRP A 16 -26.39 -37.47 -51.87
CA TRP A 16 -27.24 -38.46 -51.20
C TRP A 16 -26.64 -39.88 -51.07
N ARG A 17 -25.39 -40.13 -51.49
CA ARG A 17 -24.78 -41.48 -51.42
C ARG A 17 -24.07 -41.81 -50.09
N HIS A 18 -23.83 -40.83 -49.22
CA HIS A 18 -23.11 -41.07 -47.95
C HIS A 18 -24.01 -41.51 -46.77
N TRP A 19 -25.32 -41.66 -46.96
CA TRP A 19 -26.27 -41.87 -45.85
C TRP A 19 -26.82 -43.31 -45.70
N ALA A 20 -26.44 -44.26 -46.55
CA ALA A 20 -27.09 -45.58 -46.63
C ALA A 20 -26.18 -46.82 -46.49
N LEU A 21 -24.85 -46.67 -46.42
CA LEU A 21 -23.94 -47.73 -45.96
C LEU A 21 -23.10 -47.18 -44.82
N GLY A 22 -23.47 -47.56 -43.61
CA GLY A 22 -23.03 -46.90 -42.39
C GLY A 22 -21.51 -46.86 -42.24
N THR A 23 -20.97 -45.64 -42.19
CA THR A 23 -19.76 -45.29 -41.43
C THR A 23 -20.05 -45.42 -39.92
N THR A 24 -20.57 -46.58 -39.50
CA THR A 24 -20.98 -46.87 -38.13
C THR A 24 -20.32 -48.12 -37.59
N PRO A 25 -20.18 -49.29 -38.26
CA PRO A 25 -19.47 -50.42 -37.66
C PRO A 25 -17.96 -50.15 -37.53
N LEU A 26 -17.30 -49.78 -38.63
CA LEU A 26 -15.86 -49.47 -38.62
C LEU A 26 -15.57 -48.22 -37.80
N THR A 27 -16.40 -47.18 -37.91
CA THR A 27 -16.21 -45.91 -37.18
C THR A 27 -16.51 -46.06 -35.69
N LYS A 28 -17.46 -46.90 -35.29
CA LYS A 28 -17.71 -47.26 -33.87
C LYS A 28 -16.59 -48.13 -33.31
N GLN A 29 -15.98 -49.00 -34.13
CA GLN A 29 -14.77 -49.74 -33.73
C GLN A 29 -13.53 -48.82 -33.65
N GLN A 30 -13.36 -47.87 -34.57
CA GLN A 30 -12.36 -46.79 -34.48
C GLN A 30 -12.59 -45.90 -33.25
N HIS A 31 -13.85 -45.65 -32.88
CA HIS A 31 -14.21 -44.88 -31.70
C HIS A 31 -13.94 -45.65 -30.39
N GLN A 32 -14.35 -46.93 -30.32
CA GLN A 32 -14.02 -47.84 -29.22
C GLN A 32 -12.51 -48.00 -29.07
N TRP A 33 -11.78 -48.09 -30.18
CA TRP A 33 -10.31 -48.10 -30.19
C TRP A 33 -9.72 -46.79 -29.64
N ARG A 34 -10.22 -45.62 -30.07
CA ARG A 34 -9.81 -44.31 -29.51
C ARG A 34 -10.11 -44.18 -28.01
N GLN A 35 -11.17 -44.82 -27.54
CA GLN A 35 -11.55 -44.87 -26.11
C GLN A 35 -10.86 -46.01 -25.33
N GLY A 36 -10.03 -46.84 -25.97
CA GLY A 36 -9.33 -47.96 -25.32
C GLY A 36 -10.23 -49.15 -24.94
N THR A 37 -11.46 -49.22 -25.44
CA THR A 37 -12.46 -50.26 -25.11
C THR A 37 -12.55 -51.38 -26.16
N LEU A 38 -11.71 -51.36 -27.19
CA LEU A 38 -11.63 -52.41 -28.21
C LEU A 38 -10.60 -53.48 -27.82
N GLY A 39 -11.05 -54.71 -27.54
CA GLY A 39 -10.17 -55.80 -27.09
C GLY A 39 -9.12 -56.26 -28.12
N ASP A 40 -7.95 -56.66 -27.61
CA ASP A 40 -6.71 -56.86 -28.40
C ASP A 40 -6.80 -57.94 -29.49
N ASP A 41 -7.57 -59.00 -29.29
CA ASP A 41 -7.78 -60.04 -30.32
C ASP A 41 -8.60 -59.48 -31.50
N ARG A 42 -9.52 -58.56 -31.23
CA ARG A 42 -10.32 -57.88 -32.26
C ARG A 42 -9.48 -56.86 -33.02
N ARG A 43 -8.59 -56.13 -32.32
CA ARG A 43 -7.62 -55.21 -32.92
C ARG A 43 -6.71 -55.92 -33.93
N ARG A 44 -6.05 -57.01 -33.51
CA ARG A 44 -5.12 -57.77 -34.37
C ARG A 44 -5.79 -58.32 -35.64
N ARG A 45 -7.04 -58.78 -35.55
CA ARG A 45 -7.81 -59.25 -36.72
C ARG A 45 -8.12 -58.11 -37.71
N LEU A 46 -8.35 -56.89 -37.24
CA LEU A 46 -8.61 -55.73 -38.12
C LEU A 46 -7.34 -55.20 -38.78
N GLU A 47 -6.22 -55.18 -38.05
CA GLU A 47 -4.90 -54.84 -38.59
C GLU A 47 -4.46 -55.88 -39.64
N GLY A 48 -4.72 -57.18 -39.40
CA GLY A 48 -4.50 -58.26 -40.37
C GLY A 48 -5.39 -58.22 -41.62
N LEU A 49 -6.49 -57.45 -41.60
CA LEU A 49 -7.33 -57.14 -42.76
C LEU A 49 -6.90 -55.85 -43.48
N GLY A 50 -5.71 -55.31 -43.17
CA GLY A 50 -5.15 -54.12 -43.81
C GLY A 50 -5.78 -52.79 -43.35
N VAL A 51 -6.63 -52.80 -42.32
CA VAL A 51 -7.27 -51.57 -41.81
C VAL A 51 -6.24 -50.76 -41.02
N GLN A 52 -5.71 -49.70 -41.61
CA GLN A 52 -4.78 -48.78 -40.94
C GLN A 52 -5.54 -47.71 -40.13
N PHE A 53 -5.44 -47.79 -38.80
CA PHE A 53 -6.24 -46.96 -37.89
C PHE A 53 -5.79 -45.49 -37.80
N SER A 54 -4.54 -45.16 -38.18
CA SER A 54 -4.18 -43.94 -38.95
C SER A 54 -2.65 -43.79 -39.10
N GLY A 55 -2.17 -43.12 -40.15
CA GLY A 55 -0.75 -42.77 -40.29
C GLY A 55 -0.20 -41.85 -39.18
N ARG A 56 -1.08 -41.24 -38.36
CA ARG A 56 -0.68 -40.48 -37.17
C ARG A 56 -0.19 -41.36 -36.02
N GLU A 57 -0.61 -42.63 -35.94
CA GLU A 57 -0.17 -43.55 -34.89
C GLU A 57 1.25 -44.06 -35.16
N ALA A 58 1.58 -44.42 -36.41
CA ALA A 58 2.94 -44.77 -36.81
C ALA A 58 3.93 -43.61 -36.58
N ALA A 59 3.53 -42.38 -36.89
CA ALA A 59 4.34 -41.18 -36.62
C ALA A 59 4.49 -40.88 -35.12
N TRP A 60 3.49 -41.24 -34.29
CA TRP A 60 3.57 -41.15 -32.83
C TRP A 60 4.54 -42.19 -32.27
N GLU A 61 4.44 -43.44 -32.74
CA GLU A 61 5.32 -44.54 -32.32
C GLU A 61 6.79 -44.25 -32.63
N ALA A 62 7.10 -43.77 -33.84
CA ALA A 62 8.47 -43.41 -34.22
C ALA A 62 9.09 -42.35 -33.29
N ARG A 63 8.28 -41.40 -32.78
CA ARG A 63 8.74 -40.40 -31.80
C ARG A 63 8.80 -40.93 -30.37
N PHE A 64 7.93 -41.88 -30.00
CA PHE A 64 8.02 -42.59 -28.73
C PHE A 64 9.29 -43.46 -28.64
N GLN A 65 9.71 -44.11 -29.73
CA GLN A 65 10.99 -44.84 -29.76
C GLN A 65 12.20 -43.91 -29.60
N GLN A 66 12.18 -42.73 -30.23
CA GLN A 66 13.22 -41.70 -30.02
C GLN A 66 13.25 -41.17 -28.56
N LEU A 67 12.11 -41.13 -27.88
CA LEU A 67 12.04 -40.80 -26.46
C LEU A 67 12.69 -41.88 -25.58
N LEU A 68 12.51 -43.17 -25.91
CA LEU A 68 13.16 -44.28 -25.21
C LEU A 68 14.68 -44.26 -25.39
N GLN A 69 15.16 -43.96 -26.59
CA GLN A 69 16.60 -43.80 -26.86
C GLN A 69 17.19 -42.62 -26.06
N PHE A 70 16.52 -41.47 -26.04
CA PHE A 70 16.90 -40.32 -25.20
C PHE A 70 16.95 -40.71 -23.71
N LYS A 71 15.99 -41.52 -23.22
CA LYS A 71 16.02 -42.02 -21.84
C LYS A 71 17.22 -42.95 -21.58
N GLN A 72 17.62 -43.81 -22.51
CA GLN A 72 18.80 -44.66 -22.33
C GLN A 72 20.09 -43.84 -22.23
N GLU A 73 20.20 -42.75 -23.00
CA GLU A 73 21.38 -41.89 -23.04
C GLU A 73 21.48 -40.95 -21.81
N PHE A 74 20.35 -40.36 -21.38
CA PHE A 74 20.32 -39.32 -20.33
C PHE A 74 19.68 -39.78 -19.00
N GLY A 75 19.29 -41.04 -18.88
CA GLY A 75 18.64 -41.63 -17.70
C GLY A 75 17.18 -41.20 -17.46
N HIS A 76 16.64 -40.24 -18.23
CA HIS A 76 15.29 -39.69 -18.02
C HIS A 76 14.56 -39.34 -19.31
N ALA A 77 13.22 -39.33 -19.27
CA ALA A 77 12.35 -38.99 -20.41
C ALA A 77 12.02 -37.48 -20.52
N ASP A 78 12.57 -36.63 -19.65
CA ASP A 78 12.33 -35.18 -19.67
C ASP A 78 13.15 -34.46 -20.76
N VAL A 79 12.69 -34.58 -22.02
CA VAL A 79 13.30 -33.88 -23.17
C VAL A 79 13.11 -32.35 -23.02
N PRO A 80 14.18 -31.53 -23.16
CA PRO A 80 14.07 -30.07 -23.06
C PRO A 80 13.46 -29.44 -24.32
N ALA A 81 12.69 -28.34 -24.16
CA ALA A 81 12.02 -27.63 -25.27
C ALA A 81 12.92 -27.21 -26.45
N HIS A 82 14.20 -26.88 -26.20
CA HIS A 82 15.20 -26.70 -27.26
C HIS A 82 16.26 -27.78 -27.10
N TRP A 83 16.33 -28.69 -28.06
CA TRP A 83 17.28 -29.80 -28.10
C TRP A 83 17.87 -29.91 -29.51
N PRO A 84 18.97 -29.18 -29.79
CA PRO A 84 19.53 -29.09 -31.14
C PRO A 84 19.77 -30.44 -31.85
N PRO A 85 20.23 -31.52 -31.18
CA PRO A 85 20.41 -32.82 -31.84
C PRO A 85 19.13 -33.46 -32.38
N ASN A 86 17.96 -33.18 -31.79
CA ASN A 86 16.67 -33.65 -32.31
C ASN A 86 15.52 -32.73 -31.87
N GLN A 87 15.44 -31.54 -32.49
CA GLN A 87 14.39 -30.56 -32.20
C GLN A 87 12.98 -31.11 -32.51
N GLY A 88 12.87 -32.09 -33.42
CA GLY A 88 11.60 -32.77 -33.71
C GLY A 88 11.06 -33.58 -32.52
N LEU A 89 11.94 -34.25 -31.76
CA LEU A 89 11.56 -34.94 -30.52
C LEU A 89 11.15 -33.94 -29.43
N ALA A 90 11.89 -32.84 -29.26
CA ALA A 90 11.57 -31.80 -28.28
C ALA A 90 10.17 -31.18 -28.53
N ASN A 91 9.88 -30.78 -29.77
CA ASN A 91 8.58 -30.24 -30.17
C ASN A 91 7.46 -31.27 -29.98
N TRP A 92 7.71 -32.54 -30.32
CA TRP A 92 6.74 -33.62 -30.13
C TRP A 92 6.44 -33.87 -28.65
N ALA A 93 7.47 -33.94 -27.79
CA ALA A 93 7.33 -34.12 -26.34
C ALA A 93 6.52 -32.98 -25.72
N MET A 94 6.83 -31.72 -26.06
CA MET A 94 6.05 -30.55 -25.66
C MET A 94 4.58 -30.65 -26.10
N THR A 95 4.33 -31.12 -27.34
CA THR A 95 2.98 -31.31 -27.88
C THR A 95 2.19 -32.39 -27.12
N GLN A 96 2.83 -33.48 -26.68
CA GLN A 96 2.16 -34.49 -25.85
C GLN A 96 1.73 -33.91 -24.49
N ARG A 97 2.60 -33.11 -23.85
CA ARG A 97 2.33 -32.43 -22.56
C ARG A 97 1.13 -31.47 -22.68
N GLN A 98 1.13 -30.62 -23.71
CA GLN A 98 0.02 -29.67 -23.96
C GLN A 98 -1.31 -30.37 -24.27
N ARG A 99 -1.28 -31.45 -25.05
CA ARG A 99 -2.48 -32.29 -25.34
C ARG A 99 -3.05 -32.94 -24.08
N TRP A 100 -2.18 -33.43 -23.21
CA TRP A 100 -2.59 -34.08 -21.97
C TRP A 100 -3.20 -33.09 -20.98
N LEU A 101 -2.60 -31.90 -20.84
CA LEU A 101 -3.08 -30.83 -19.95
C LEU A 101 -4.28 -30.05 -20.50
N GLY A 102 -4.86 -30.48 -21.63
CA GLY A 102 -6.04 -29.83 -22.25
C GLY A 102 -5.75 -28.52 -22.98
N GLY A 103 -4.48 -28.12 -23.12
CA GLY A 103 -4.09 -26.84 -23.72
C GLY A 103 -4.04 -26.82 -25.25
N LEU A 104 -4.04 -27.97 -25.93
CA LEU A 104 -3.97 -28.02 -27.39
C LEU A 104 -4.52 -29.33 -28.00
N GLY A 105 -5.69 -29.30 -28.66
CA GLY A 105 -6.20 -30.43 -29.46
C GLY A 105 -6.66 -31.66 -28.66
N THR A 106 -6.78 -32.82 -29.32
CA THR A 106 -7.23 -34.07 -28.67
C THR A 106 -6.14 -34.67 -27.76
N PRO A 107 -6.48 -35.12 -26.53
CA PRO A 107 -5.52 -35.73 -25.62
C PRO A 107 -4.97 -37.07 -26.17
N PRO A 108 -3.80 -37.53 -25.69
CA PRO A 108 -3.27 -38.85 -26.04
C PRO A 108 -4.26 -39.95 -25.59
N THR A 109 -4.34 -41.06 -26.33
CA THR A 109 -5.26 -42.16 -25.97
C THR A 109 -4.83 -42.84 -24.64
N PRO A 110 -5.72 -43.53 -23.90
CA PRO A 110 -5.36 -44.19 -22.65
C PRO A 110 -4.13 -45.13 -22.77
N LEU A 111 -3.98 -45.80 -23.92
CA LEU A 111 -2.81 -46.64 -24.22
C LEU A 111 -1.53 -45.81 -24.40
N GLN A 112 -1.60 -44.68 -25.10
CA GLN A 112 -0.47 -43.76 -25.24
C GLN A 112 -0.08 -43.12 -23.90
N GLN A 113 -1.08 -42.79 -23.07
CA GLN A 113 -0.87 -42.27 -21.72
C GLN A 113 -0.13 -43.29 -20.84
N SER A 114 -0.61 -44.54 -20.80
CA SER A 114 0.03 -45.63 -20.07
C SER A 114 1.48 -45.86 -20.51
N ARG A 115 1.76 -45.85 -21.82
CA ARG A 115 3.12 -46.04 -22.35
C ARG A 115 4.06 -44.87 -22.05
N LEU A 116 3.58 -43.63 -22.10
CA LEU A 116 4.35 -42.45 -21.69
C LEU A 116 4.69 -42.53 -20.19
N LEU A 117 3.72 -42.79 -19.31
CA LEU A 117 3.97 -42.94 -17.88
C LEU A 117 4.90 -44.11 -17.57
N GLY A 118 4.73 -45.26 -18.25
CA GLY A 118 5.59 -46.44 -18.10
C GLY A 118 7.06 -46.20 -18.49
N CYS A 119 7.33 -45.28 -19.43
CA CYS A 119 8.71 -44.86 -19.70
C CYS A 119 9.23 -43.78 -18.74
N GLY A 120 8.41 -43.26 -17.82
CA GLY A 120 8.77 -42.18 -16.88
C GLY A 120 8.65 -40.77 -17.47
N PHE A 121 7.86 -40.60 -18.54
CA PHE A 121 7.59 -39.30 -19.15
C PHE A 121 6.69 -38.45 -18.24
N ARG A 122 7.17 -37.28 -17.82
CA ARG A 122 6.40 -36.38 -16.94
C ARG A 122 5.56 -35.43 -17.79
N VAL A 123 4.25 -35.41 -17.52
CA VAL A 123 3.27 -34.54 -18.19
C VAL A 123 3.54 -33.07 -17.89
N GLN A 124 3.97 -32.78 -16.66
CA GLN A 124 4.61 -31.51 -16.28
C GLN A 124 6.05 -31.82 -15.87
N PRO A 125 7.01 -31.79 -16.80
CA PRO A 125 8.42 -31.74 -16.42
C PRO A 125 8.66 -30.45 -15.68
N LEU A 126 9.57 -30.47 -14.70
CA LEU A 126 9.91 -29.30 -13.90
C LEU A 126 10.66 -28.26 -14.76
N HIS A 127 9.89 -27.40 -15.43
CA HIS A 127 10.24 -26.25 -16.28
C HIS A 127 11.38 -26.45 -17.29
N ASP A 128 11.04 -26.40 -18.59
CA ASP A 128 11.98 -26.62 -19.72
C ASP A 128 13.28 -25.80 -19.67
N LYS A 129 13.29 -24.61 -19.04
CA LYS A 129 14.50 -23.79 -18.87
C LYS A 129 15.51 -24.39 -17.88
N TRP A 130 15.10 -25.26 -16.96
CA TRP A 130 16.01 -25.85 -15.97
C TRP A 130 16.89 -26.95 -16.57
N ALA A 131 16.28 -27.89 -17.29
CA ALA A 131 16.99 -29.01 -17.91
C ALA A 131 18.02 -28.55 -18.96
N GLN A 132 17.70 -27.55 -19.77
CA GLN A 132 18.62 -26.96 -20.76
C GLN A 132 19.89 -26.41 -20.11
N ARG A 133 19.74 -25.69 -19.00
CA ARG A 133 20.84 -25.07 -18.27
C ARG A 133 21.69 -26.08 -17.51
N TYR A 134 21.06 -27.12 -16.96
CA TYR A 134 21.77 -28.25 -16.37
C TYR A 134 22.67 -28.96 -17.40
N VAL A 135 22.16 -29.23 -18.61
CA VAL A 135 22.98 -29.85 -19.68
C VAL A 135 24.13 -28.94 -20.13
N GLN A 136 23.91 -27.63 -20.26
CA GLN A 136 24.98 -26.66 -20.52
C GLN A 136 26.08 -26.68 -19.44
N LEU A 137 25.69 -26.88 -18.17
CA LEU A 137 26.63 -26.98 -17.05
C LEU A 137 27.43 -28.30 -17.10
N CYS A 138 26.80 -29.42 -17.47
CA CYS A 138 27.49 -30.70 -17.70
C CYS A 138 28.53 -30.58 -18.83
N GLN A 139 28.16 -29.98 -19.96
CA GLN A 139 29.05 -29.76 -21.10
C GLN A 139 30.24 -28.88 -20.73
N LEU A 140 30.02 -27.81 -19.97
CA LEU A 140 31.09 -26.93 -19.48
C LEU A 140 32.05 -27.67 -18.53
N ARG A 141 31.54 -28.53 -17.65
CA ARG A 141 32.36 -29.40 -16.78
C ARG A 141 33.26 -30.33 -17.61
N GLN A 142 32.71 -30.91 -18.68
CA GLN A 142 33.43 -31.83 -19.55
C GLN A 142 34.51 -31.10 -20.36
N GLN A 143 34.25 -29.88 -20.83
CA GLN A 143 35.24 -28.99 -21.47
C GLN A 143 36.37 -28.56 -20.51
N ARG A 144 36.06 -28.42 -19.21
CA ARG A 144 37.02 -28.02 -18.16
C ARG A 144 37.68 -29.20 -17.42
N GLY A 145 37.64 -30.41 -17.98
CA GLY A 145 38.34 -31.57 -17.42
C GLY A 145 37.80 -32.09 -16.08
N GLY A 146 36.55 -31.78 -15.74
CA GLY A 146 35.87 -32.26 -14.51
C GLY A 146 35.67 -31.21 -13.44
N ASP A 147 36.41 -30.10 -13.46
CA ASP A 147 36.30 -29.00 -12.49
C ASP A 147 35.40 -27.87 -13.02
N LEU A 148 34.40 -27.51 -12.22
CA LEU A 148 33.40 -26.50 -12.56
C LEU A 148 33.66 -25.15 -11.87
N LEU A 149 34.40 -25.13 -10.75
CA LEU A 149 34.39 -24.02 -9.78
C LEU A 149 35.72 -23.27 -9.65
N SER A 150 36.84 -23.79 -10.16
CA SER A 150 38.14 -23.09 -10.12
C SER A 150 38.22 -21.83 -10.98
N ALA A 151 37.33 -21.63 -11.95
CA ALA A 151 37.30 -20.45 -12.81
C ALA A 151 35.87 -19.91 -12.98
N PRO A 152 35.67 -18.57 -13.07
CA PRO A 152 34.34 -17.97 -13.25
C PRO A 152 33.54 -18.59 -14.40
N LEU A 153 32.23 -18.72 -14.20
CA LEU A 153 31.31 -19.19 -15.24
C LEU A 153 31.16 -18.11 -16.34
N PRO A 154 30.98 -18.50 -17.62
CA PRO A 154 30.78 -17.53 -18.69
C PRO A 154 29.61 -16.59 -18.42
N ALA A 155 29.86 -15.28 -18.52
CA ALA A 155 28.83 -14.26 -18.35
C ALA A 155 27.79 -14.29 -19.48
N GLN A 156 28.22 -14.59 -20.71
CA GLN A 156 27.33 -14.73 -21.86
C GLN A 156 26.41 -15.94 -21.69
N GLY A 157 25.13 -15.75 -22.04
CA GLY A 157 24.12 -16.80 -21.96
C GLY A 157 23.45 -16.95 -20.59
N GLY A 158 23.91 -16.30 -19.51
CA GLY A 158 23.19 -16.25 -18.22
C GLY A 158 23.25 -17.54 -17.38
N LEU A 159 24.20 -18.44 -17.65
CA LEU A 159 24.37 -19.71 -16.92
C LEU A 159 24.78 -19.47 -15.45
N ALA A 160 25.65 -18.48 -15.20
CA ALA A 160 26.05 -18.07 -13.86
C ALA A 160 24.86 -17.64 -12.99
N ALA A 161 24.06 -16.68 -13.48
CA ALA A 161 22.86 -16.20 -12.80
C ALA A 161 21.83 -17.32 -12.54
N TRP A 162 21.67 -18.24 -13.51
CA TRP A 162 20.82 -19.41 -13.32
C TRP A 162 21.33 -20.35 -12.21
N LEU A 163 22.64 -20.61 -12.12
CA LEU A 163 23.21 -21.45 -11.07
C LEU A 163 23.09 -20.78 -9.70
N SER A 164 23.37 -19.48 -9.59
CA SER A 164 23.15 -18.72 -8.35
C SER A 164 21.68 -18.75 -7.90
N PHE A 165 20.73 -18.76 -8.84
CA PHE A 165 19.31 -18.94 -8.55
C PHE A 165 18.95 -20.37 -8.13
N GLN A 166 19.61 -21.41 -8.68
CA GLN A 166 19.43 -22.79 -8.18
C GLN A 166 19.98 -22.96 -6.77
N GLN A 167 21.17 -22.41 -6.51
CA GLN A 167 21.78 -22.33 -5.19
C GLN A 167 20.90 -21.52 -4.19
N TRP A 168 20.15 -20.53 -4.65
CA TRP A 168 19.12 -19.87 -3.84
C TRP A 168 17.89 -20.76 -3.58
N GLN A 169 17.37 -21.48 -4.58
CA GLN A 169 16.23 -22.39 -4.37
C GLN A 169 16.59 -23.60 -3.48
N TRP A 170 17.82 -24.10 -3.59
CA TRP A 170 18.34 -25.17 -2.73
C TRP A 170 18.53 -24.69 -1.29
N ARG A 171 19.09 -23.49 -1.10
CA ARG A 171 19.07 -22.81 0.21
C ARG A 171 17.66 -22.68 0.77
N ALA A 172 16.68 -22.40 -0.09
CA ALA A 172 15.29 -22.22 0.30
C ALA A 172 14.47 -23.50 0.51
N GLY A 173 15.06 -24.70 0.37
CA GLY A 173 14.33 -25.97 0.46
C GLY A 173 13.31 -26.19 -0.66
N ARG A 174 13.32 -25.34 -1.70
CA ARG A 174 12.36 -25.35 -2.83
C ARG A 174 12.88 -26.12 -4.05
N LEU A 175 14.15 -26.52 -4.03
CA LEU A 175 14.74 -27.35 -5.07
C LEU A 175 14.44 -28.83 -4.77
N SER A 176 13.89 -29.56 -5.74
CA SER A 176 13.50 -30.97 -5.55
C SER A 176 14.72 -31.88 -5.28
N PRO A 177 14.58 -32.99 -4.52
CA PRO A 177 15.69 -33.87 -4.18
C PRO A 177 16.47 -34.40 -5.40
N GLU A 178 15.76 -34.69 -6.49
CA GLU A 178 16.36 -35.11 -7.76
C GLU A 178 17.28 -34.03 -8.38
N ARG A 179 16.92 -32.75 -8.22
CA ARG A 179 17.73 -31.62 -8.71
C ARG A 179 18.91 -31.30 -7.79
N VAL A 180 18.76 -31.54 -6.49
CA VAL A 180 19.84 -31.49 -5.51
C VAL A 180 20.90 -32.53 -5.86
N ALA A 181 20.53 -33.81 -5.94
CA ALA A 181 21.45 -34.89 -6.30
C ALA A 181 22.16 -34.68 -7.66
N ARG A 182 21.44 -34.12 -8.65
CA ARG A 182 22.02 -33.72 -9.94
C ARG A 182 23.09 -32.62 -9.81
N LEU A 183 22.87 -31.59 -9.01
CA LEU A 183 23.85 -30.51 -8.80
C LEU A 183 25.04 -30.96 -7.93
N GLU A 184 24.79 -31.77 -6.90
CA GLU A 184 25.82 -32.42 -6.08
C GLU A 184 26.73 -33.31 -6.94
N GLY A 185 26.16 -34.10 -7.86
CA GLY A 185 26.91 -34.90 -8.83
C GLY A 185 27.80 -34.08 -9.79
N LEU A 186 27.58 -32.76 -9.92
CA LEU A 186 28.45 -31.83 -10.64
C LEU A 186 29.49 -31.11 -9.76
N GLY A 187 29.55 -31.44 -8.46
CA GLY A 187 30.45 -30.80 -7.50
C GLY A 187 29.95 -29.45 -6.96
N VAL A 188 28.68 -29.10 -7.18
CA VAL A 188 28.08 -27.88 -6.62
C VAL A 188 27.62 -28.16 -5.20
N SER A 189 28.22 -27.49 -4.21
CA SER A 189 27.85 -27.64 -2.80
C SER A 189 26.63 -26.77 -2.40
N ARG A 190 25.96 -27.18 -1.32
CA ARG A 190 24.87 -26.42 -0.70
C ARG A 190 25.41 -25.13 -0.07
N PRO A 191 24.95 -23.92 -0.47
CA PRO A 191 25.42 -22.68 0.14
C PRO A 191 24.71 -22.38 1.47
N ALA A 192 25.32 -21.53 2.30
CA ALA A 192 24.85 -21.21 3.66
C ALA A 192 23.47 -20.50 3.70
N PRO A 193 22.63 -20.76 4.74
CA PRO A 193 21.25 -20.28 4.80
C PRO A 193 21.13 -18.76 5.07
N THR A 194 20.24 -18.11 4.32
CA THR A 194 19.95 -16.67 4.43
C THR A 194 18.97 -16.36 5.58
N ARG A 195 19.00 -15.12 6.08
CA ARG A 195 18.20 -14.61 7.22
C ARG A 195 16.71 -14.97 7.16
N ARG A 196 16.12 -15.03 5.96
CA ARG A 196 14.69 -15.34 5.76
C ARG A 196 14.30 -16.79 6.05
N LEU A 197 15.19 -17.76 5.86
CA LEU A 197 14.89 -19.15 6.25
C LEU A 197 15.09 -19.39 7.74
N ARG A 198 16.10 -18.76 8.36
CA ARG A 198 16.19 -18.70 9.82
C ARG A 198 14.88 -18.19 10.41
N TRP A 199 14.33 -17.11 9.85
CA TRP A 199 13.04 -16.57 10.27
C TRP A 199 11.87 -17.54 10.07
N GLN A 200 11.72 -18.22 8.92
CA GLN A 200 10.63 -19.20 8.75
C GLN A 200 10.77 -20.40 9.70
N GLN A 201 11.97 -20.92 9.92
CA GLN A 201 12.21 -22.02 10.86
C GLN A 201 11.97 -21.59 12.33
N GLN A 202 12.30 -20.34 12.67
CA GLN A 202 11.94 -19.74 13.96
C GLN A 202 10.43 -19.63 14.13
N VAL A 203 9.68 -19.17 13.12
CA VAL A 203 8.21 -19.08 13.18
C VAL A 203 7.55 -20.45 13.32
N GLU A 204 8.00 -21.47 12.57
CA GLU A 204 7.48 -22.84 12.70
C GLU A 204 7.79 -23.46 14.08
N ALA A 205 8.96 -23.18 14.65
CA ALA A 205 9.32 -23.58 16.02
C ALA A 205 8.48 -22.86 17.09
N VAL A 206 8.19 -21.57 16.89
CA VAL A 206 7.30 -20.79 17.76
C VAL A 206 5.88 -21.34 17.74
N ASP A 207 5.32 -21.65 16.55
CA ASP A 207 3.98 -22.23 16.43
C ASP A 207 3.89 -23.62 17.07
N ALA A 208 4.94 -24.44 16.94
CA ALA A 208 5.03 -25.74 17.62
C ALA A 208 5.08 -25.58 19.15
N LEU A 209 5.84 -24.63 19.68
CA LEU A 209 5.92 -24.33 21.11
C LEU A 209 4.57 -23.81 21.65
N VAL A 210 3.93 -22.88 20.95
CA VAL A 210 2.57 -22.38 21.25
C VAL A 210 1.56 -23.51 21.24
N GLY A 211 1.68 -24.46 20.30
CA GLY A 211 0.84 -25.66 20.23
C GLY A 211 1.04 -26.65 21.39
N ALA A 212 2.25 -26.70 21.97
CA ALA A 212 2.61 -27.64 23.04
C ALA A 212 2.32 -27.13 24.46
N VAL A 213 2.60 -25.86 24.76
CA VAL A 213 2.45 -25.29 26.12
C VAL A 213 1.41 -24.16 26.23
N GLY A 214 0.79 -23.77 25.12
CA GLY A 214 -0.17 -22.67 25.06
C GLY A 214 0.50 -21.30 24.96
N PHE A 215 -0.19 -20.36 24.31
CA PHE A 215 0.36 -19.05 23.95
C PHE A 215 0.99 -18.26 25.12
N PRO A 216 0.41 -18.16 26.33
CA PRO A 216 1.00 -17.37 27.41
C PRO A 216 2.35 -17.92 27.90
N ALA A 217 2.46 -19.25 28.05
CA ALA A 217 3.69 -19.90 28.50
C ALA A 217 4.77 -19.90 27.41
N ALA A 218 4.38 -20.14 26.15
CA ALA A 218 5.28 -20.04 25.01
C ALA A 218 5.83 -18.61 24.85
N HIS A 219 4.99 -17.58 25.02
CA HIS A 219 5.40 -16.18 24.96
C HIS A 219 6.42 -15.84 26.05
N ALA A 220 6.17 -16.25 27.31
CA ALA A 220 7.13 -16.07 28.40
C ALA A 220 8.49 -16.75 28.11
N LEU A 221 8.49 -18.00 27.63
CA LEU A 221 9.72 -18.73 27.27
C LEU A 221 10.49 -18.09 26.11
N LEU A 222 9.79 -17.52 25.12
CA LEU A 222 10.40 -16.88 23.95
C LEU A 222 10.93 -15.47 24.23
N VAL A 223 10.31 -14.73 25.15
CA VAL A 223 10.76 -13.39 25.57
C VAL A 223 12.01 -13.48 26.46
N LEU A 224 12.22 -14.60 27.16
CA LEU A 224 13.35 -14.82 28.08
C LEU A 224 14.57 -15.52 27.45
N ALA A 225 14.51 -15.94 26.18
CA ALA A 225 15.59 -16.68 25.52
C ALA A 225 16.42 -15.78 24.57
N PRO A 226 17.77 -15.78 24.65
CA PRO A 226 18.61 -14.94 23.79
C PRO A 226 18.50 -15.36 22.32
N ALA A 227 18.64 -14.39 21.41
CA ALA A 227 18.24 -14.47 20.00
C ALA A 227 18.89 -15.58 19.14
N ASN A 228 19.90 -16.29 19.66
CA ASN A 228 20.56 -17.41 19.00
C ASN A 228 20.19 -18.79 19.57
N ALA A 229 19.60 -18.88 20.78
CA ALA A 229 19.38 -20.15 21.49
C ALA A 229 18.09 -20.90 21.10
N ALA A 230 17.09 -20.20 20.52
CA ALA A 230 15.79 -20.79 20.20
C ALA A 230 15.86 -21.94 19.16
N ALA A 231 16.91 -22.02 18.35
CA ALA A 231 17.11 -23.11 17.39
C ALA A 231 17.69 -24.38 18.05
N ASP A 232 18.68 -24.23 18.94
CA ASP A 232 19.35 -25.36 19.60
C ASP A 232 18.47 -25.97 20.70
N MET A 233 17.69 -25.15 21.42
CA MET A 233 16.73 -25.66 22.40
C MET A 233 15.58 -26.45 21.74
N ALA A 234 15.13 -26.05 20.55
CA ALA A 234 14.13 -26.79 19.78
C ALA A 234 14.67 -28.12 19.22
N ALA A 235 15.97 -28.19 18.91
CA ALA A 235 16.62 -29.43 18.49
C ALA A 235 16.76 -30.43 19.64
N HIS A 236 17.11 -29.98 20.85
CA HIS A 236 17.22 -30.85 22.03
C HIS A 236 15.87 -31.34 22.57
N ALA A 237 14.80 -30.55 22.44
CA ALA A 237 13.47 -30.92 22.94
C ALA A 237 12.81 -32.13 22.22
N MET A 238 13.35 -32.61 21.10
CA MET A 238 12.82 -33.78 20.37
C MET A 238 13.50 -35.12 20.71
N HIS A 239 14.48 -35.17 21.62
CA HIS A 239 15.20 -36.40 21.97
C HIS A 239 15.30 -36.65 23.48
N SER A 240 14.17 -36.96 24.13
CA SER A 240 14.17 -37.42 25.53
C SER A 240 12.98 -38.31 25.93
N SER A 241 12.72 -39.42 25.20
CA SER A 241 11.87 -40.51 25.73
C SER A 241 12.03 -41.86 25.01
N SER A 242 12.81 -42.79 25.60
CA SER A 242 12.53 -44.24 25.76
C SER A 242 13.78 -45.14 25.66
N GLY A 243 14.18 -45.74 26.78
CA GLY A 243 14.53 -47.18 26.78
C GLY A 243 13.24 -47.98 27.06
N SER A 244 13.13 -49.28 26.79
CA SER A 244 14.17 -50.30 26.68
C SER A 244 13.76 -51.50 25.80
N SER A 245 14.73 -52.24 25.25
CA SER A 245 14.95 -53.68 25.54
C SER A 245 15.80 -54.44 24.48
N GLY A 246 16.76 -55.24 24.97
CA GLY A 246 17.17 -56.53 24.37
C GLY A 246 18.34 -56.59 23.37
N GLY A 247 19.36 -57.42 23.65
CA GLY A 247 20.06 -58.16 22.58
C GLY A 247 21.59 -58.29 22.53
N THR A 248 22.19 -59.04 23.47
CA THR A 248 23.34 -59.98 23.25
C THR A 248 24.74 -59.55 22.73
N SER A 249 25.77 -60.10 23.41
CA SER A 249 27.14 -60.46 22.93
C SER A 249 28.14 -59.34 22.57
N SER A 250 29.46 -59.46 22.79
CA SER A 250 30.25 -60.43 23.59
C SER A 250 31.73 -59.99 23.72
N GLY A 251 32.31 -60.04 24.94
CA GLY A 251 33.77 -60.07 25.19
C GLY A 251 34.56 -58.77 24.94
N SER A 252 35.77 -58.58 25.49
CA SER A 252 36.44 -59.28 26.59
C SER A 252 37.72 -58.52 27.02
N ARG A 253 38.06 -58.56 28.33
CA ARG A 253 39.37 -58.21 28.94
C ARG A 253 39.76 -56.72 28.91
N GLY A 254 40.22 -56.09 30.01
CA GLY A 254 40.26 -56.54 31.41
C GLY A 254 41.29 -55.77 32.28
N LEU A 255 41.17 -55.91 33.61
CA LEU A 255 42.20 -55.67 34.66
C LEU A 255 42.69 -54.20 34.82
N ALA A 256 43.12 -53.68 35.97
CA ALA A 256 43.03 -53.97 37.42
C ALA A 256 43.61 -52.71 38.15
N ASP A 257 43.45 -52.40 39.44
CA ASP A 257 42.75 -52.94 40.63
C ASP A 257 42.45 -51.72 41.56
N GLY A 258 41.91 -51.76 42.79
CA GLY A 258 41.50 -52.87 43.68
C GLY A 258 41.20 -52.37 45.11
N SER A 259 40.57 -53.23 45.93
CA SER A 259 40.31 -53.10 47.39
C SER A 259 39.28 -52.04 47.87
N SER A 260 38.40 -52.29 48.86
CA SER A 260 38.14 -53.52 49.63
C SER A 260 36.71 -53.63 50.22
N ALA A 261 36.13 -54.83 50.07
CA ALA A 261 35.36 -55.61 51.07
C ALA A 261 34.10 -55.05 51.80
N ALA A 262 32.98 -55.77 51.58
CA ALA A 262 32.11 -56.45 52.57
C ALA A 262 30.60 -56.28 52.29
N ALA A 263 29.88 -57.40 52.26
CA ALA A 263 28.47 -57.57 51.87
C ALA A 263 27.60 -58.04 53.07
N PRO A 264 26.35 -58.57 52.94
CA PRO A 264 25.27 -58.39 51.93
C PRO A 264 23.86 -58.13 52.58
N GLU A 265 22.81 -58.24 51.75
CA GLU A 265 21.39 -58.59 52.05
C GLU A 265 20.30 -57.49 52.19
N GLY A 266 19.21 -57.71 51.42
CA GLY A 266 17.84 -57.72 51.96
C GLY A 266 17.02 -56.41 51.93
N PRO A 267 15.96 -56.29 51.11
CA PRO A 267 15.23 -55.03 50.99
C PRO A 267 14.13 -54.86 52.05
N GLN A 268 14.02 -53.66 52.62
CA GLN A 268 12.78 -53.16 53.22
C GLN A 268 12.46 -51.74 52.75
N GLN A 269 11.20 -51.54 52.34
CA GLN A 269 10.68 -50.22 51.98
C GLN A 269 10.46 -49.37 53.22
N ARG A 270 10.93 -48.12 53.22
CA ARG A 270 10.19 -46.96 53.75
C ARG A 270 10.79 -45.65 53.24
N ALA A 271 9.93 -44.64 53.06
CA ALA A 271 10.29 -43.37 52.45
C ALA A 271 10.80 -42.35 53.49
N ALA A 272 11.85 -41.62 53.11
CA ALA A 272 12.21 -40.29 53.62
C ALA A 272 13.09 -39.59 52.57
N GLY A 273 12.93 -38.27 52.39
CA GLY A 273 13.61 -37.53 51.33
C GLY A 273 14.96 -36.94 51.74
N GLY A 274 15.82 -36.73 50.75
CA GLY A 274 16.99 -35.85 50.82
C GLY A 274 17.12 -35.12 49.47
N SER A 275 17.22 -33.80 49.49
CA SER A 275 17.33 -32.97 48.28
C SER A 275 18.78 -32.86 47.81
N MET A 276 19.01 -33.06 46.51
CA MET A 276 20.24 -32.67 45.82
C MET A 276 20.53 -31.18 46.07
N THR A 277 21.79 -30.82 46.32
CA THR A 277 22.18 -29.42 46.56
C THR A 277 22.31 -28.65 45.25
N ALA A 278 22.19 -27.31 45.32
CA ALA A 278 22.27 -26.45 44.14
C ALA A 278 23.63 -26.53 43.42
N GLU A 279 24.70 -26.83 44.15
CA GLU A 279 26.06 -26.89 43.64
C GLU A 279 26.33 -28.20 42.87
N GLU A 280 25.77 -29.33 43.34
CA GLU A 280 25.77 -30.61 42.63
C GLU A 280 25.00 -30.53 41.30
N ALA A 281 23.84 -29.85 41.29
CA ALA A 281 23.08 -29.59 40.07
C ALA A 281 23.90 -28.75 39.05
N ALA A 282 24.59 -27.71 39.52
CA ALA A 282 25.43 -26.85 38.68
C ALA A 282 26.71 -27.54 38.16
N ALA A 283 27.13 -28.66 38.74
CA ALA A 283 28.23 -29.49 38.24
C ALA A 283 27.79 -30.39 37.07
N VAL A 284 26.63 -31.03 37.18
CA VAL A 284 26.06 -31.94 36.15
C VAL A 284 25.73 -31.19 34.84
N VAL A 285 25.26 -29.95 34.94
CA VAL A 285 24.97 -29.11 33.75
C VAL A 285 26.27 -28.75 32.99
N ARG A 286 27.39 -28.54 33.70
CA ARG A 286 28.67 -28.17 33.08
C ARG A 286 29.36 -29.32 32.33
N SER A 287 29.20 -30.57 32.78
CA SER A 287 29.84 -31.74 32.14
C SER A 287 29.13 -32.21 30.87
N THR A 288 27.84 -31.89 30.71
CA THR A 288 27.00 -32.40 29.62
C THR A 288 27.21 -31.64 28.28
N LEU A 289 27.88 -30.49 28.30
CA LEU A 289 28.04 -29.58 27.14
C LEU A 289 29.30 -29.84 26.28
N GLN A 290 30.06 -30.93 26.49
CA GLN A 290 31.39 -31.11 25.89
C GLN A 290 31.64 -32.44 25.12
N THR A 291 30.75 -32.85 24.20
CA THR A 291 31.10 -33.87 23.17
C THR A 291 30.32 -33.68 21.85
N PRO A 292 30.99 -33.59 20.68
CA PRO A 292 30.33 -33.56 19.36
C PRO A 292 30.34 -34.95 18.68
N GLY A 293 29.21 -35.36 18.05
CA GLY A 293 29.18 -36.63 17.31
C GLY A 293 27.87 -36.97 16.55
N GLU A 294 27.90 -36.77 15.23
CA GLU A 294 27.24 -37.52 14.14
C GLU A 294 25.69 -37.69 14.05
N CYS A 295 25.25 -38.01 12.82
CA CYS A 295 23.88 -37.91 12.30
C CYS A 295 23.17 -39.28 12.18
N THR A 296 21.82 -39.31 12.12
CA THR A 296 21.02 -39.69 10.91
C THR A 296 19.50 -39.92 11.15
N GLY A 297 18.66 -39.34 10.27
CA GLY A 297 17.55 -40.06 9.60
C GLY A 297 16.11 -40.18 10.14
N THR A 298 15.17 -39.52 9.42
CA THR A 298 13.86 -40.06 8.87
C THR A 298 12.51 -40.15 9.67
N THR A 299 11.49 -39.38 9.19
CA THR A 299 10.03 -39.72 8.95
C THR A 299 9.08 -40.23 10.08
N LEU A 300 7.73 -40.03 10.12
CA LEU A 300 6.72 -39.06 9.59
C LEU A 300 5.30 -39.45 10.15
N LEU A 301 4.31 -38.53 10.18
CA LEU A 301 2.83 -38.72 10.44
C LEU A 301 2.40 -39.00 11.91
N GLY A 302 1.24 -38.55 12.45
CA GLY A 302 0.20 -37.61 11.98
C GLY A 302 -1.10 -37.62 12.85
N VAL A 303 -2.10 -36.78 12.49
CA VAL A 303 -3.57 -36.84 12.80
C VAL A 303 -4.17 -36.22 14.11
N SER A 304 -5.11 -35.25 13.90
CA SER A 304 -6.33 -34.83 14.67
C SER A 304 -6.36 -34.34 16.15
N ARG A 305 -7.06 -33.19 16.33
CA ARG A 305 -7.77 -32.69 17.56
C ARG A 305 -9.18 -33.38 17.70
N PRO A 306 -10.04 -33.20 18.75
CA PRO A 306 -10.06 -32.16 19.82
C PRO A 306 -10.48 -32.58 21.26
N GLY A 307 -10.53 -31.64 22.21
CA GLY A 307 -11.37 -31.71 23.44
C GLY A 307 -10.71 -31.30 24.77
N PRO A 308 -11.33 -30.46 25.64
CA PRO A 308 -10.72 -29.98 26.89
C PRO A 308 -11.19 -30.73 28.15
N LEU A 309 -10.35 -30.80 29.18
CA LEU A 309 -10.74 -31.24 30.53
C LEU A 309 -9.98 -30.50 31.65
N LEU A 310 -10.72 -30.12 32.70
CA LEU A 310 -10.22 -29.56 33.96
C LEU A 310 -9.66 -30.68 34.86
N LEU A 311 -8.65 -30.37 35.69
CA LEU A 311 -8.54 -30.94 37.04
C LEU A 311 -7.64 -30.11 37.96
N ARG A 312 -8.04 -30.00 39.23
CA ARG A 312 -7.30 -29.33 40.32
C ARG A 312 -6.35 -30.31 41.01
N ALA A 313 -5.21 -29.82 41.48
CA ALA A 313 -4.51 -30.35 42.64
C ALA A 313 -3.97 -29.18 43.50
N ARG A 314 -3.97 -29.32 44.84
CA ARG A 314 -3.44 -28.34 45.81
C ARG A 314 -2.38 -29.01 46.67
N GLY A 315 -1.28 -28.32 46.99
CA GLY A 315 -0.42 -28.68 48.13
C GLY A 315 1.04 -28.22 48.02
N ALA A 316 1.37 -27.07 48.63
CA ALA A 316 2.70 -26.41 48.67
C ALA A 316 3.29 -26.01 47.29
N PRO A 317 4.23 -25.03 47.19
CA PRO A 317 4.93 -24.26 48.24
C PRO A 317 4.99 -22.73 47.99
N ALA A 318 4.31 -21.89 48.78
CA ALA A 318 4.39 -20.43 48.63
C ALA A 318 5.78 -19.83 48.93
N ALA A 319 6.52 -20.42 49.88
CA ALA A 319 7.84 -19.91 50.29
C ALA A 319 8.95 -20.21 49.26
N ILE A 320 8.88 -21.34 48.54
CA ILE A 320 9.85 -21.68 47.49
C ILE A 320 9.62 -20.80 46.27
N MET A 321 8.35 -20.54 45.88
CA MET A 321 8.04 -19.59 44.81
C MET A 321 8.55 -18.18 45.14
N ALA A 322 8.35 -17.69 46.37
CA ALA A 322 8.85 -16.37 46.78
C ALA A 322 10.39 -16.23 46.74
N LEU A 323 11.13 -17.29 47.09
CA LEU A 323 12.60 -17.30 46.97
C LEU A 323 13.06 -17.45 45.53
N PHE A 324 12.31 -18.18 44.70
CA PHE A 324 12.57 -18.30 43.27
C PHE A 324 12.31 -16.96 42.56
N ASP A 325 11.20 -16.28 42.83
CA ASP A 325 10.86 -14.97 42.28
C ASP A 325 11.88 -13.88 42.67
N ALA A 326 12.40 -13.92 43.91
CA ALA A 326 13.43 -12.97 44.36
C ALA A 326 14.77 -13.15 43.62
N ALA A 327 15.30 -14.38 43.58
CA ALA A 327 16.56 -14.69 42.90
C ALA A 327 16.45 -14.58 41.37
N PHE A 328 15.29 -14.92 40.81
CA PHE A 328 14.96 -14.73 39.40
C PHE A 328 14.92 -13.23 39.06
N ASN A 329 14.28 -12.39 39.88
CA ASN A 329 14.25 -10.94 39.63
C ASN A 329 15.64 -10.30 39.70
N GLU A 330 16.50 -10.60 40.69
CA GLU A 330 17.86 -10.03 40.70
C GLU A 330 18.68 -10.46 39.47
N THR A 331 18.60 -11.73 39.08
CA THR A 331 19.35 -12.27 37.93
C THR A 331 18.81 -11.74 36.60
N VAL A 332 17.48 -11.62 36.44
CA VAL A 332 16.83 -11.07 35.25
C VAL A 332 17.07 -9.57 35.14
N MET A 333 17.07 -8.82 36.25
CA MET A 333 17.40 -7.39 36.21
C MET A 333 18.87 -7.17 35.84
N ALA A 334 19.80 -7.97 36.36
CA ALA A 334 21.21 -7.91 35.95
C ALA A 334 21.42 -8.23 34.45
N LEU A 335 20.76 -9.27 33.94
CA LEU A 335 20.83 -9.65 32.51
C LEU A 335 20.07 -8.68 31.59
N ALA A 336 19.02 -8.02 32.08
CA ALA A 336 18.35 -6.93 31.37
C ALA A 336 19.25 -5.68 31.30
N GLN A 337 20.00 -5.39 32.37
CA GLN A 337 20.99 -4.32 32.38
C GLN A 337 22.07 -4.53 31.30
N GLU A 338 22.68 -5.74 31.23
CA GLU A 338 23.71 -6.05 30.22
C GLU A 338 23.21 -6.05 28.76
N ASN A 339 21.91 -6.30 28.52
CA ASN A 339 21.35 -6.29 27.17
C ASN A 339 20.78 -4.93 26.73
N MET A 340 20.64 -3.94 27.63
CA MET A 340 20.22 -2.58 27.27
C MET A 340 21.33 -1.75 26.59
N ASP A 341 22.59 -2.16 26.70
CA ASP A 341 23.73 -1.44 26.08
C ASP A 341 23.83 -1.65 24.55
N ALA A 342 23.08 -2.59 23.98
CA ALA A 342 22.99 -2.80 22.53
C ALA A 342 22.01 -1.82 21.86
N SER A 343 22.33 -0.51 21.94
CA SER A 343 21.49 0.56 21.37
C SER A 343 21.15 0.33 19.89
N ILE A 344 19.88 0.50 19.53
CA ILE A 344 19.44 0.50 18.13
C ILE A 344 20.14 1.67 17.42
N PRO A 345 20.83 1.45 16.28
CA PRO A 345 21.52 2.54 15.58
C PRO A 345 20.56 3.69 15.27
N PRO A 346 20.87 4.95 15.66
CA PRO A 346 19.99 6.11 15.41
C PRO A 346 19.62 6.28 13.93
N THR A 347 20.55 5.91 13.03
CA THR A 347 20.34 5.88 11.58
C THR A 347 19.17 4.98 11.16
N LEU A 348 18.98 3.82 11.79
CA LEU A 348 17.85 2.92 11.48
C LEU A 348 16.51 3.52 11.93
N VAL A 349 16.49 4.27 13.04
CA VAL A 349 15.29 4.97 13.52
C VAL A 349 14.92 6.10 12.55
N SER A 350 15.90 6.89 12.10
CA SER A 350 15.72 7.89 11.05
C SER A 350 15.20 7.27 9.75
N ASP A 351 15.83 6.20 9.23
CA ASP A 351 15.40 5.51 8.01
C ASP A 351 13.95 5.02 8.09
N ILE A 352 13.50 4.47 9.23
CA ILE A 352 12.12 4.02 9.42
C ILE A 352 11.14 5.21 9.39
N ASN A 353 11.46 6.32 10.05
CA ASN A 353 10.61 7.52 10.06
C ASN A 353 10.56 8.19 8.67
N ASN A 354 11.70 8.27 7.97
CA ASN A 354 11.79 8.80 6.61
C ASN A 354 10.94 7.96 5.63
N ILE A 355 11.00 6.63 5.71
CA ILE A 355 10.18 5.72 4.90
C ILE A 355 8.70 5.85 5.24
N PHE A 356 8.35 5.95 6.53
CA PHE A 356 6.97 6.15 6.99
C PHE A 356 6.38 7.44 6.39
N THR A 357 7.08 8.56 6.51
CA THR A 357 6.58 9.85 6.02
C THR A 357 6.59 9.95 4.49
N LEU A 358 7.57 9.35 3.79
CA LEU A 358 7.53 9.21 2.33
C LEU A 358 6.33 8.37 1.87
N GLN A 359 6.06 7.24 2.53
CA GLN A 359 4.92 6.38 2.20
C GLN A 359 3.58 7.09 2.43
N SER A 360 3.48 7.87 3.51
CA SER A 360 2.35 8.76 3.79
C SER A 360 2.22 9.84 2.70
N GLY A 361 3.32 10.47 2.30
CA GLY A 361 3.35 11.46 1.21
C GLY A 361 2.91 10.87 -0.14
N TYR A 362 3.24 9.61 -0.45
CA TYR A 362 2.75 8.94 -1.66
C TYR A 362 1.23 8.74 -1.63
N MET A 363 0.65 8.46 -0.46
CA MET A 363 -0.81 8.37 -0.29
C MET A 363 -1.48 9.74 -0.42
N VAL A 364 -0.90 10.80 0.14
CA VAL A 364 -1.40 12.19 -0.02
C VAL A 364 -1.28 12.65 -1.47
N PHE A 365 -0.17 12.39 -2.16
CA PHE A 365 -0.07 12.68 -3.59
C PHE A 365 -1.14 11.95 -4.41
N PHE A 366 -1.50 10.72 -4.02
CA PHE A 366 -2.57 9.97 -4.66
C PHE A 366 -3.98 10.58 -4.43
N MET A 367 -4.15 11.49 -3.47
CA MET A 367 -5.37 12.31 -3.36
C MET A 367 -5.62 13.16 -4.62
N GLN A 368 -4.59 13.52 -5.39
CA GLN A 368 -4.76 14.20 -6.69
C GLN A 368 -5.57 13.35 -7.69
N ALA A 369 -5.40 12.03 -7.68
CA ALA A 369 -6.26 11.12 -8.44
C ALA A 369 -7.68 11.07 -7.85
N GLY A 370 -7.80 11.16 -6.53
CA GLY A 370 -9.09 11.29 -5.84
C GLY A 370 -9.87 12.54 -6.23
N PHE A 371 -9.25 13.72 -6.16
CA PHE A 371 -9.86 14.97 -6.63
C PHE A 371 -10.17 14.91 -8.12
N ALA A 372 -9.28 14.37 -8.97
CA ALA A 372 -9.55 14.26 -10.40
C ALA A 372 -10.81 13.43 -10.71
N MET A 373 -10.99 12.29 -10.02
CA MET A 373 -12.19 11.45 -10.19
C MET A 373 -13.44 12.08 -9.56
N LEU A 374 -13.31 12.69 -8.38
CA LEU A 374 -14.39 13.42 -7.69
C LEU A 374 -14.93 14.54 -8.57
N CYS A 375 -14.03 15.41 -9.04
CA CYS A 375 -14.36 16.55 -9.87
C CYS A 375 -14.90 16.14 -11.23
N ALA A 376 -14.29 15.13 -11.89
CA ALA A 376 -14.81 14.61 -13.15
C ALA A 376 -16.25 14.11 -12.99
N GLY A 377 -16.53 13.26 -12.01
CA GLY A 377 -17.88 12.73 -11.79
C GLY A 377 -18.94 13.79 -11.49
N SER A 378 -18.55 14.82 -10.72
CA SER A 378 -19.46 15.87 -10.23
C SER A 378 -19.73 17.02 -11.22
N VAL A 379 -18.93 17.20 -12.27
CA VAL A 379 -19.23 18.16 -13.35
C VAL A 379 -20.09 17.54 -14.45
N ARG A 380 -20.66 18.37 -15.34
CA ARG A 380 -21.31 17.89 -16.58
C ARG A 380 -20.25 17.34 -17.56
N ALA A 381 -20.58 16.27 -18.29
CA ALA A 381 -19.66 15.50 -19.14
C ALA A 381 -18.80 16.33 -20.12
N LYS A 382 -19.35 17.43 -20.63
CA LYS A 382 -18.68 18.38 -21.55
C LYS A 382 -17.48 19.16 -20.97
N ASN A 383 -17.18 18.95 -19.69
CA ASN A 383 -16.12 19.63 -18.93
C ASN A 383 -15.19 18.64 -18.19
N ALA A 384 -15.32 17.33 -18.45
CA ALA A 384 -14.61 16.27 -17.75
C ALA A 384 -13.10 16.23 -18.09
N LYS A 385 -12.73 16.42 -19.35
CA LYS A 385 -11.32 16.49 -19.78
C LYS A 385 -10.63 17.71 -19.19
N ASN A 386 -11.30 18.87 -19.20
CA ASN A 386 -10.77 20.09 -18.60
C ASN A 386 -10.44 19.90 -17.11
N ILE A 387 -11.39 19.36 -16.33
CA ILE A 387 -11.20 19.27 -14.87
C ILE A 387 -10.14 18.23 -14.47
N ILE A 388 -10.03 17.12 -15.22
CA ILE A 388 -8.93 16.15 -15.06
C ILE A 388 -7.58 16.80 -15.40
N LEU A 389 -7.51 17.63 -16.45
CA LEU A 389 -6.30 18.35 -16.82
C LEU A 389 -5.88 19.39 -15.75
N LEU A 390 -6.83 20.08 -15.12
CA LEU A 390 -6.52 20.98 -14.01
C LEU A 390 -5.87 20.22 -12.83
N ASN A 391 -6.42 19.06 -12.47
CA ASN A 391 -5.93 18.25 -11.34
C ASN A 391 -4.50 17.69 -11.53
N ILE A 392 -4.09 17.33 -12.76
CA ILE A 392 -2.69 16.92 -13.00
C ILE A 392 -1.75 18.14 -13.00
N LEU A 393 -2.26 19.33 -13.35
CA LEU A 393 -1.47 20.55 -13.33
C LEU A 393 -1.32 21.14 -11.92
N ASP A 394 -2.33 20.97 -11.03
CA ASP A 394 -2.24 21.24 -9.58
C ASP A 394 -1.01 20.57 -8.92
N ALA A 395 -0.65 19.39 -9.41
CA ALA A 395 0.56 18.70 -8.99
C ALA A 395 1.85 19.28 -9.62
N CYS A 396 1.80 19.71 -10.88
CA CYS A 396 2.96 20.20 -11.62
C CYS A 396 3.34 21.64 -11.28
N PHE A 397 2.41 22.59 -11.40
CA PHE A 397 2.65 24.00 -11.12
C PHE A 397 2.83 24.22 -9.62
N GLY A 398 2.07 23.52 -8.77
CA GLY A 398 2.25 23.46 -7.32
C GLY A 398 3.63 22.95 -6.91
N CYS A 399 4.16 21.92 -7.59
CA CYS A 399 5.53 21.45 -7.36
C CYS A 399 6.57 22.52 -7.71
N CYS A 400 6.42 23.18 -8.87
CA CYS A 400 7.30 24.27 -9.28
C CYS A 400 7.23 25.46 -8.31
N ALA A 401 6.05 25.85 -7.86
CA ALA A 401 5.86 26.94 -6.90
C ALA A 401 6.44 26.59 -5.51
N TRP A 402 6.20 25.37 -5.03
CA TRP A 402 6.74 24.87 -3.76
C TRP A 402 8.28 24.78 -3.77
N TYR A 403 8.85 24.34 -4.90
CA TYR A 403 10.28 24.36 -5.15
C TYR A 403 10.87 25.78 -5.10
N LEU A 404 10.28 26.72 -5.83
CA LEU A 404 10.82 28.08 -5.99
C LEU A 404 10.76 28.90 -4.69
N THR A 405 9.57 29.00 -4.08
CA THR A 405 9.36 29.87 -2.90
C THR A 405 8.52 29.23 -1.80
N GLY A 406 7.67 28.24 -2.10
CA GLY A 406 6.73 27.72 -1.10
C GLY A 406 7.41 27.09 0.12
N TRP A 407 8.41 26.23 -0.10
CA TRP A 407 9.23 25.71 1.01
C TRP A 407 9.96 26.83 1.77
N ALA A 408 10.48 27.83 1.07
CA ALA A 408 11.25 28.92 1.65
C ALA A 408 10.40 29.80 2.59
N PHE A 409 9.16 30.09 2.21
CA PHE A 409 8.24 30.86 3.03
C PHE A 409 7.60 30.05 4.14
N ALA A 410 7.39 28.74 3.96
CA ALA A 410 6.86 27.85 5.00
C ALA A 410 7.90 27.50 6.09
N TYR A 411 9.09 27.07 5.65
CA TYR A 411 10.10 26.40 6.49
C TYR A 411 11.54 26.93 6.29
N GLY A 412 11.73 28.07 5.61
CA GLY A 412 13.03 28.73 5.39
C GLY A 412 13.55 29.50 6.60
N ASP A 413 13.47 28.90 7.79
CA ASP A 413 13.88 29.48 9.06
C ASP A 413 15.39 29.29 9.34
N PRO A 414 16.00 30.05 10.28
CA PRO A 414 17.42 29.91 10.57
C PRO A 414 17.72 28.60 11.31
N VAL A 415 18.43 27.70 10.63
CA VAL A 415 19.09 26.54 11.25
C VAL A 415 20.61 26.77 11.15
N ALA A 416 21.32 26.71 12.27
CA ALA A 416 22.74 27.06 12.34
C ALA A 416 23.64 25.83 12.18
N ASN A 417 24.29 25.69 11.02
CA ASN A 417 25.21 24.58 10.73
C ASN A 417 26.52 24.66 11.53
N ALA A 418 26.84 23.58 12.27
CA ALA A 418 28.18 22.98 12.38
C ALA A 418 28.14 21.68 13.19
N ASP A 419 27.54 21.72 14.39
CA ASP A 419 27.39 20.57 15.31
C ASP A 419 25.98 19.93 15.26
N CYS A 420 25.07 20.50 14.46
CA CYS A 420 23.77 19.89 14.17
C CYS A 420 23.90 18.87 13.04
N ASP A 421 24.28 17.64 13.39
CA ASP A 421 24.24 16.52 12.45
C ASP A 421 22.82 16.36 11.88
N ALA A 422 22.63 16.68 10.59
CA ALA A 422 21.34 16.54 9.92
C ALA A 422 20.82 15.08 9.89
N ALA A 423 21.71 14.12 10.19
CA ALA A 423 21.38 12.71 10.41
C ALA A 423 20.53 12.44 11.68
N ASN A 424 20.45 13.38 12.62
CA ASN A 424 19.76 13.24 13.91
C ASN A 424 18.43 14.02 14.01
N PHE A 425 17.94 14.65 12.93
CA PHE A 425 16.60 15.25 12.96
C PHE A 425 15.51 14.17 12.93
N THR A 426 14.83 13.97 14.06
CA THR A 426 13.73 12.99 14.20
C THR A 426 12.37 13.65 14.40
N THR A 427 12.28 14.91 14.82
CA THR A 427 11.01 15.63 15.03
C THR A 427 11.04 17.12 14.64
N ILE A 428 9.86 17.73 14.41
CA ILE A 428 9.70 19.21 14.37
C ILE A 428 10.22 19.87 15.67
N LYS A 429 10.15 19.15 16.79
CA LYS A 429 10.62 19.60 18.10
C LYS A 429 12.15 19.79 18.16
N GLU A 430 12.91 19.14 17.27
CA GLU A 430 14.38 19.23 17.21
C GLU A 430 14.89 20.35 16.29
N LEU A 431 14.02 20.94 15.46
CA LEU A 431 14.28 22.26 14.85
C LEU A 431 14.54 23.34 15.93
N SER A 432 14.01 23.14 17.14
CA SER A 432 14.15 24.02 18.31
C SER A 432 15.50 23.91 19.05
N VAL A 433 16.30 22.88 18.76
CA VAL A 433 17.49 22.50 19.55
C VAL A 433 18.80 22.94 18.89
N CYS A 434 18.76 23.36 17.63
CA CYS A 434 19.92 23.97 16.97
C CYS A 434 20.26 25.28 17.66
N LYS A 435 21.45 25.36 18.28
CA LYS A 435 21.93 26.56 18.96
C LYS A 435 22.13 27.66 17.92
N TYR A 436 21.17 28.58 17.82
CA TYR A 436 21.16 29.59 16.78
C TYR A 436 22.41 30.46 16.84
N GLY A 437 23.16 30.52 15.74
CA GLY A 437 24.13 31.58 15.52
C GLY A 437 23.42 32.93 15.54
N ASP A 438 24.14 33.97 15.97
CA ASP A 438 23.61 35.33 16.18
C ASP A 438 23.32 36.07 14.85
N PHE A 439 22.48 35.46 14.04
CA PHE A 439 22.00 35.94 12.75
C PHE A 439 20.64 36.60 12.97
N GLY A 440 20.65 37.85 13.43
CA GLY A 440 19.43 38.63 13.69
C GLY A 440 18.45 38.55 12.52
N GLY A 441 17.31 37.87 12.74
CA GLY A 441 16.33 37.61 11.68
C GLY A 441 15.57 36.28 11.73
N SER A 442 15.26 35.75 12.92
CA SER A 442 14.13 34.82 13.07
C SER A 442 12.83 35.58 12.82
N GLN A 443 12.00 35.12 11.88
CA GLN A 443 10.76 35.81 11.51
C GLN A 443 9.57 34.99 11.99
N ALA A 444 8.68 35.59 12.78
CA ALA A 444 7.50 34.88 13.27
C ALA A 444 6.37 34.77 12.22
N PHE A 445 6.50 35.53 11.13
CA PHE A 445 5.46 35.72 10.12
C PHE A 445 5.69 34.94 8.83
N ILE A 446 6.93 34.74 8.39
CA ILE A 446 7.26 34.06 7.14
C ILE A 446 8.73 33.63 7.13
N GLY A 447 9.02 32.43 6.65
CA GLY A 447 10.40 31.99 6.38
C GLY A 447 11.07 32.84 5.28
N ASN A 448 12.40 32.88 5.23
CA ASN A 448 13.13 33.77 4.32
C ASN A 448 14.46 33.21 3.77
N ARG A 449 14.65 31.88 3.84
CA ARG A 449 15.83 31.16 3.35
C ARG A 449 15.41 29.97 2.48
N ASN A 450 16.36 29.31 1.84
CA ASN A 450 16.15 28.06 1.09
C ASN A 450 15.25 28.19 -0.16
N PHE A 451 15.19 29.38 -0.77
CA PHE A 451 14.56 29.61 -2.08
C PHE A 451 15.16 28.68 -3.15
N ALA A 452 14.34 28.12 -4.03
CA ALA A 452 14.73 27.10 -5.02
C ALA A 452 15.46 25.88 -4.39
N MET A 453 15.12 25.54 -3.14
CA MET A 453 15.82 24.56 -2.29
C MET A 453 17.33 24.84 -2.10
N SER A 454 17.79 26.08 -2.31
CA SER A 454 19.20 26.44 -2.12
C SER A 454 19.66 26.16 -0.68
N ASN A 455 20.79 25.47 -0.52
CA ASN A 455 21.35 25.06 0.78
C ASN A 455 20.43 24.16 1.64
N LEU A 456 19.37 23.57 1.08
CA LEU A 456 18.57 22.57 1.79
C LEU A 456 19.28 21.22 1.79
N ASP A 457 19.42 20.59 2.96
CA ASP A 457 20.04 19.28 3.06
C ASP A 457 19.16 18.16 2.47
N ARG A 458 19.81 17.14 1.90
CA ARG A 458 19.13 15.97 1.32
C ARG A 458 18.41 15.13 2.37
N GLY A 459 18.88 15.14 3.62
CA GLY A 459 18.18 14.56 4.77
C GLY A 459 16.82 15.20 5.06
N THR A 460 16.51 16.39 4.52
CA THR A 460 15.21 17.06 4.67
C THR A 460 14.23 16.76 3.52
N TYR A 461 14.67 16.07 2.46
CA TYR A 461 13.85 15.91 1.23
C TYR A 461 12.57 15.08 1.43
N TRP A 462 12.53 14.18 2.44
CA TRP A 462 11.31 13.45 2.80
C TRP A 462 10.21 14.40 3.30
N LEU A 463 10.58 15.38 4.13
CA LEU A 463 9.66 16.38 4.67
C LEU A 463 9.27 17.40 3.59
N TRP A 464 10.22 17.80 2.74
CA TRP A 464 9.94 18.64 1.57
C TRP A 464 8.87 18.02 0.68
N PHE A 465 9.00 16.72 0.37
CA PHE A 465 8.04 15.99 -0.46
C PHE A 465 6.69 15.84 0.25
N PHE A 466 6.67 15.49 1.54
CA PHE A 466 5.44 15.39 2.30
C PHE A 466 4.67 16.73 2.31
N GLN A 467 5.34 17.83 2.64
CA GLN A 467 4.73 19.16 2.69
C GLN A 467 4.32 19.70 1.30
N PHE A 468 5.05 19.35 0.23
CA PHE A 468 4.61 19.61 -1.14
C PHE A 468 3.21 19.03 -1.41
N THR A 469 2.96 17.78 -0.99
CA THR A 469 1.69 17.13 -1.29
C THR A 469 0.51 17.80 -0.57
N PHE A 470 0.74 18.36 0.62
CA PHE A 470 -0.27 19.17 1.35
C PHE A 470 -0.52 20.52 0.67
N ALA A 471 0.53 21.19 0.16
CA ALA A 471 0.41 22.42 -0.61
C ALA A 471 -0.42 22.21 -1.88
N ALA A 472 -0.13 21.14 -2.64
CA ALA A 472 -0.89 20.76 -3.82
C ALA A 472 -2.35 20.36 -3.49
N THR A 473 -2.58 19.69 -2.35
CA THR A 473 -3.93 19.39 -1.84
C THR A 473 -4.70 20.66 -1.45
N GLY A 474 -4.05 21.66 -0.86
CA GLY A 474 -4.67 22.96 -0.55
C GLY A 474 -5.06 23.74 -1.81
N ALA A 475 -4.20 23.72 -2.83
CA ALA A 475 -4.43 24.41 -4.10
C ALA A 475 -5.60 23.81 -4.90
N THR A 476 -5.65 22.48 -5.05
CA THR A 476 -6.64 21.80 -5.91
C THR A 476 -8.09 21.94 -5.43
N ILE A 477 -8.33 22.24 -4.14
CA ILE A 477 -9.69 22.46 -3.58
C ILE A 477 -10.52 23.47 -4.41
N ILE A 478 -9.87 24.49 -4.98
CA ILE A 478 -10.54 25.48 -5.83
C ILE A 478 -11.08 24.89 -7.14
N SER A 479 -10.49 23.81 -7.68
CA SER A 479 -10.91 23.19 -8.94
C SER A 479 -12.40 22.87 -8.95
N GLY A 480 -12.90 22.29 -7.86
CA GLY A 480 -14.32 21.99 -7.68
C GLY A 480 -15.20 23.24 -7.68
N ALA A 481 -14.84 24.25 -6.88
CA ALA A 481 -15.62 25.48 -6.74
C ALA A 481 -15.68 26.33 -8.01
N VAL A 482 -14.63 26.34 -8.85
CA VAL A 482 -14.55 27.16 -10.08
C VAL A 482 -14.81 26.38 -11.38
N ALA A 483 -15.10 25.08 -11.29
CA ALA A 483 -15.32 24.21 -12.44
C ALA A 483 -16.37 24.75 -13.45
N GLU A 484 -16.27 24.26 -14.69
CA GLU A 484 -17.14 24.53 -15.84
C GLU A 484 -17.16 25.94 -16.44
N ARG A 485 -16.69 26.97 -15.72
CA ARG A 485 -16.70 28.37 -16.23
C ARG A 485 -15.46 29.21 -15.97
N CYS A 486 -14.51 28.73 -15.17
CA CYS A 486 -13.19 29.36 -15.06
C CYS A 486 -12.39 29.16 -16.35
N LYS A 487 -11.62 30.17 -16.75
CA LYS A 487 -10.60 30.03 -17.81
C LYS A 487 -9.40 29.24 -17.29
N PHE A 488 -8.85 28.41 -18.15
CA PHE A 488 -7.70 27.54 -17.85
C PHE A 488 -6.47 28.34 -17.41
N GLU A 489 -6.16 29.45 -18.08
CA GLU A 489 -5.01 30.30 -17.80
C GLU A 489 -5.15 31.03 -16.44
N ALA A 490 -6.37 31.47 -16.10
CA ALA A 490 -6.64 32.07 -14.79
C ALA A 490 -6.51 31.05 -13.65
N TYR A 491 -6.83 29.79 -13.89
CA TYR A 491 -6.62 28.72 -12.93
C TYR A 491 -5.13 28.50 -12.64
N MET A 492 -4.28 28.43 -13.67
CA MET A 492 -2.82 28.29 -13.51
C MET A 492 -2.19 29.49 -12.80
N LEU A 493 -2.66 30.72 -13.07
CA LEU A 493 -2.20 31.91 -12.34
C LEU A 493 -2.64 31.89 -10.87
N TYR A 494 -3.84 31.39 -10.58
CA TYR A 494 -4.34 31.19 -9.22
C TYR A 494 -3.46 30.21 -8.43
N GLU A 495 -3.16 29.06 -9.03
CA GLU A 495 -2.41 27.98 -8.41
C GLU A 495 -1.00 28.43 -8.03
N LEU A 496 -0.34 29.16 -8.93
CA LEU A 496 0.91 29.84 -8.64
C LEU A 496 0.74 30.86 -7.49
N ALA A 497 -0.27 31.72 -7.50
CA ALA A 497 -0.46 32.72 -6.46
C ALA A 497 -0.66 32.10 -5.05
N ILE A 498 -1.43 31.01 -4.94
CA ILE A 498 -1.68 30.37 -3.65
C ILE A 498 -0.45 29.61 -3.13
N VAL A 499 0.24 28.81 -3.97
CA VAL A 499 1.39 27.99 -3.56
C VAL A 499 2.70 28.77 -3.47
N LEU A 500 2.89 29.84 -4.26
CA LEU A 500 4.09 30.68 -4.15
C LEU A 500 4.11 31.53 -2.88
N PHE A 501 2.96 31.86 -2.28
CA PHE A 501 2.90 32.86 -1.19
C PHE A 501 1.81 32.64 -0.15
N VAL A 502 0.53 32.52 -0.54
CA VAL A 502 -0.60 32.59 0.42
C VAL A 502 -0.64 31.39 1.36
N TYR A 503 -0.59 30.16 0.83
CA TYR A 503 -0.55 28.93 1.60
C TYR A 503 0.73 28.80 2.45
N PRO A 504 1.95 29.01 1.91
CA PRO A 504 3.19 28.95 2.68
C PRO A 504 3.21 29.83 3.93
N CYS A 505 2.64 31.04 3.88
CA CYS A 505 2.56 31.91 5.05
C CYS A 505 1.71 31.29 6.18
N VAL A 506 0.58 30.68 5.85
CA VAL A 506 -0.29 30.03 6.84
C VAL A 506 0.36 28.76 7.38
N ALA A 507 0.98 27.95 6.51
CA ALA A 507 1.76 26.79 6.92
C ALA A 507 2.91 27.18 7.87
N HIS A 508 3.61 28.28 7.59
CA HIS A 508 4.61 28.84 8.50
C HIS A 508 3.99 29.22 9.86
N TRP A 509 2.90 30.01 9.87
CA TRP A 509 2.28 30.48 11.12
C TRP A 509 1.91 29.34 12.08
N VAL A 510 1.34 28.26 11.54
CA VAL A 510 0.74 27.17 12.32
C VAL A 510 1.73 26.02 12.58
N TRP A 511 2.60 25.68 11.61
CA TRP A 511 3.44 24.48 11.66
C TRP A 511 4.94 24.72 11.76
N SER A 512 5.47 25.91 11.43
CA SER A 512 6.87 26.19 11.78
C SER A 512 6.97 26.39 13.30
N PRO A 513 8.00 25.86 13.99
CA PRO A 513 8.32 26.24 15.38
C PRO A 513 8.57 27.74 15.58
N PHE A 514 8.83 28.48 14.49
CA PHE A 514 8.99 29.93 14.49
C PHE A 514 7.66 30.67 14.25
N GLY A 515 6.65 30.01 13.69
CA GLY A 515 5.35 30.61 13.37
C GLY A 515 4.66 31.23 14.59
N TRP A 516 4.12 32.43 14.44
CA TRP A 516 3.52 33.18 15.56
C TRP A 516 2.27 32.52 16.16
N LEU A 517 1.54 31.67 15.41
CA LEU A 517 0.41 30.87 15.91
C LEU A 517 0.83 29.49 16.48
N SER A 518 2.08 29.08 16.25
CA SER A 518 2.54 27.72 16.44
C SER A 518 2.49 27.26 17.90
N PRO A 519 1.98 26.05 18.18
CA PRO A 519 2.00 25.46 19.52
C PRO A 519 3.40 25.00 19.95
N TRP A 520 4.36 24.93 19.01
CA TRP A 520 5.77 24.56 19.27
C TRP A 520 6.69 25.77 19.52
N ARG A 521 6.19 27.01 19.35
CA ARG A 521 6.95 28.24 19.62
C ARG A 521 7.39 28.30 21.08
N ASN A 522 8.59 28.81 21.35
CA ASN A 522 9.23 28.73 22.66
C ASN A 522 10.32 29.82 22.82
N ALA A 523 11.05 29.80 23.95
CA ALA A 523 12.08 30.81 24.25
C ALA A 523 13.25 30.85 23.27
N THR A 524 13.56 29.76 22.55
CA THR A 524 14.66 29.75 21.56
C THR A 524 14.17 30.18 20.16
N THR A 525 12.87 30.01 19.85
CA THR A 525 12.28 30.39 18.55
C THR A 525 11.56 31.74 18.54
N ALA A 526 11.27 32.33 19.72
CA ALA A 526 10.62 33.63 19.86
C ALA A 526 11.55 34.70 20.44
N VAL A 527 12.17 35.48 19.55
CA VAL A 527 12.98 36.65 19.92
C VAL A 527 12.06 37.81 20.33
N ASN A 528 12.26 38.34 21.55
CA ASN A 528 11.64 39.58 22.06
C ASN A 528 10.09 39.63 22.07
N GLN A 529 9.39 38.50 22.16
CA GLN A 529 7.91 38.44 22.18
C GLN A 529 7.40 37.36 23.15
N SER A 530 6.14 37.46 23.56
CA SER A 530 5.46 36.40 24.31
C SER A 530 5.52 35.07 23.56
N TYR A 531 6.00 34.03 24.25
CA TYR A 531 6.50 32.80 23.60
C TYR A 531 5.42 32.00 22.87
N VAL A 532 4.18 31.94 23.36
CA VAL A 532 3.06 31.21 22.76
C VAL A 532 1.74 31.95 23.03
N LEU A 533 0.79 31.91 22.09
CA LEU A 533 -0.55 32.50 22.26
C LEU A 533 -1.36 31.83 23.39
N PHE A 534 -2.13 32.65 24.10
CA PHE A 534 -3.13 32.27 25.12
C PHE A 534 -2.65 31.20 26.10
N ALA A 535 -1.91 31.63 27.13
CA ALA A 535 -1.47 30.80 28.25
C ALA A 535 -0.76 29.50 27.84
N GLY A 536 0.13 29.55 26.83
CA GLY A 536 0.94 28.40 26.43
C GLY A 536 0.27 27.40 25.48
N SER A 537 -0.92 27.70 24.96
CA SER A 537 -1.62 26.85 24.01
C SER A 537 -0.97 26.88 22.62
N GLY A 538 -1.06 28.02 21.94
CA GLY A 538 -0.93 28.08 20.49
C GLY A 538 -2.11 27.39 19.79
N VAL A 539 -2.07 27.35 18.46
CA VAL A 539 -3.12 26.75 17.62
C VAL A 539 -2.94 25.24 17.55
N TYR A 540 -3.98 24.47 17.87
CA TYR A 540 -3.97 23.03 17.69
C TYR A 540 -4.63 22.67 16.36
N ASP A 541 -3.79 22.49 15.35
CA ASP A 541 -4.12 21.99 14.01
C ASP A 541 -3.07 20.97 13.57
N PHE A 542 -3.34 19.68 13.79
CA PHE A 542 -2.36 18.60 13.59
C PHE A 542 -2.04 18.34 12.11
N ALA A 543 -3.05 18.37 11.23
CA ALA A 543 -2.89 17.99 9.83
C ALA A 543 -3.47 18.98 8.80
N GLY A 544 -4.18 20.04 9.19
CA GLY A 544 -4.42 21.18 8.27
C GLY A 544 -5.87 21.61 8.10
N ASP A 545 -6.66 21.65 9.18
CA ASP A 545 -7.95 22.34 9.15
C ASP A 545 -7.78 23.81 8.75
N ALA A 546 -6.80 24.50 9.33
CA ALA A 546 -6.46 25.87 8.97
C ALA A 546 -5.64 25.91 7.67
N ALA A 547 -4.49 25.25 7.68
CA ALA A 547 -3.47 25.44 6.64
C ALA A 547 -3.89 24.92 5.26
N VAL A 548 -4.65 23.81 5.20
CA VAL A 548 -5.07 23.19 3.93
C VAL A 548 -6.54 23.49 3.65
N HIS A 549 -7.45 23.10 4.56
CA HIS A 549 -8.88 23.11 4.28
C HIS A 549 -9.50 24.50 4.34
N MET A 550 -9.19 25.32 5.35
CA MET A 550 -9.65 26.71 5.38
C MET A 550 -8.99 27.55 4.29
N VAL A 551 -7.67 27.46 4.06
CA VAL A 551 -7.01 28.21 2.98
C VAL A 551 -7.62 27.88 1.62
N GLY A 552 -7.73 26.60 1.25
CA GLY A 552 -8.35 26.19 -0.02
C GLY A 552 -9.85 26.53 -0.11
N GLY A 553 -10.60 26.28 0.96
CA GLY A 553 -12.05 26.51 1.00
C GLY A 553 -12.46 27.98 1.04
N ILE A 554 -11.69 28.84 1.73
CA ILE A 554 -11.97 30.28 1.79
C ILE A 554 -11.48 30.98 0.53
N ALA A 555 -10.37 30.52 -0.07
CA ALA A 555 -10.01 30.94 -1.42
C ALA A 555 -11.13 30.54 -2.40
N SER A 556 -11.71 29.34 -2.29
CA SER A 556 -12.86 28.89 -3.09
C SER A 556 -14.07 29.79 -2.95
N LEU A 557 -14.37 30.27 -1.74
CA LEU A 557 -15.44 31.23 -1.49
C LEU A 557 -15.21 32.54 -2.25
N GLY A 558 -14.01 33.12 -2.14
CA GLY A 558 -13.63 34.33 -2.88
C GLY A 558 -13.65 34.12 -4.40
N ALA A 559 -13.18 32.97 -4.87
CA ALA A 559 -13.14 32.61 -6.28
C ALA A 559 -14.54 32.48 -6.88
N ALA A 560 -15.40 31.64 -6.29
CA ALA A 560 -16.75 31.37 -6.78
C ALA A 560 -17.65 32.62 -6.69
N TRP A 561 -17.51 33.43 -5.63
CA TRP A 561 -18.23 34.71 -5.50
C TRP A 561 -17.86 35.69 -6.61
N VAL A 562 -16.56 35.89 -6.89
CA VAL A 562 -16.12 36.82 -7.93
C VAL A 562 -16.40 36.27 -9.33
N LEU A 563 -16.24 34.97 -9.57
CA LEU A 563 -16.49 34.31 -10.86
C LEU A 563 -17.98 34.30 -11.24
N GLY A 564 -18.85 34.23 -10.24
CA GLY A 564 -20.30 34.13 -10.40
C GLY A 564 -20.77 32.72 -10.78
N PRO A 565 -22.10 32.50 -10.74
CA PRO A 565 -22.68 31.17 -10.92
C PRO A 565 -22.62 30.66 -12.36
N ARG A 566 -22.73 29.34 -12.58
CA ARG A 566 -22.89 28.75 -13.91
C ARG A 566 -24.18 29.27 -14.57
N ILE A 567 -24.17 29.41 -15.90
CA ILE A 567 -25.33 29.86 -16.67
C ILE A 567 -26.49 28.86 -16.50
N GLY A 568 -27.64 29.39 -16.11
CA GLY A 568 -28.84 28.61 -15.79
C GLY A 568 -28.87 28.01 -14.38
N ARG A 569 -27.90 28.31 -13.50
CA ARG A 569 -27.89 27.77 -12.12
C ARG A 569 -29.03 28.29 -11.24
N PHE A 570 -29.51 29.49 -11.54
CA PHE A 570 -30.67 30.09 -10.90
C PHE A 570 -31.71 30.41 -11.97
N ASP A 571 -32.98 30.21 -11.62
CA ASP A 571 -34.11 30.58 -12.48
C ASP A 571 -34.43 32.09 -12.41
N ALA A 572 -35.47 32.53 -13.12
CA ALA A 572 -35.92 33.92 -13.11
C ALA A 572 -36.44 34.41 -11.75
N ALA A 573 -36.79 33.50 -10.83
CA ALA A 573 -37.16 33.79 -9.44
C ALA A 573 -35.96 33.69 -8.46
N GLY A 574 -34.75 33.53 -8.98
CA GLY A 574 -33.52 33.37 -8.21
C GLY A 574 -33.41 32.05 -7.44
N GLN A 575 -34.25 31.06 -7.75
CA GLN A 575 -34.25 29.76 -7.08
C GLN A 575 -33.18 28.83 -7.70
N PRO A 576 -32.51 27.98 -6.92
CA PRO A 576 -31.51 27.05 -7.45
C PRO A 576 -32.13 26.01 -8.39
N VAL A 577 -31.59 25.92 -9.61
CA VAL A 577 -31.90 24.88 -10.60
C VAL A 577 -30.85 23.80 -10.52
N ASP A 578 -31.26 22.54 -10.36
CA ASP A 578 -30.33 21.43 -10.18
C ASP A 578 -29.41 21.21 -11.42
N MET A 579 -28.16 20.85 -11.14
CA MET A 579 -27.10 20.65 -12.14
C MET A 579 -26.29 19.41 -11.78
N PRO A 580 -26.87 18.20 -11.92
CA PRO A 580 -26.23 16.97 -11.48
C PRO A 580 -24.93 16.69 -12.26
N GLY A 581 -23.96 16.13 -11.54
CA GLY A 581 -22.76 15.55 -12.12
C GLY A 581 -23.09 14.36 -13.01
N HIS A 582 -22.27 14.14 -14.03
CA HIS A 582 -22.57 13.15 -15.06
C HIS A 582 -22.20 11.70 -14.70
N ASN A 583 -21.42 11.46 -13.65
CA ASN A 583 -20.98 10.11 -13.29
C ASN A 583 -20.74 9.92 -11.78
N ALA A 584 -21.78 9.46 -11.07
CA ALA A 584 -21.74 9.17 -9.63
C ALA A 584 -20.69 8.11 -9.23
N SER A 585 -20.36 7.17 -10.12
CA SER A 585 -19.34 6.15 -9.86
C SER A 585 -17.93 6.75 -9.85
N LEU A 586 -17.65 7.74 -10.72
CA LEU A 586 -16.40 8.51 -10.65
C LEU A 586 -16.36 9.40 -9.40
N THR A 587 -17.48 10.06 -9.07
CA THR A 587 -17.56 10.86 -7.83
C THR A 587 -17.22 10.02 -6.60
N LEU A 588 -17.84 8.85 -6.42
CA LEU A 588 -17.54 7.97 -5.28
C LEU A 588 -16.16 7.32 -5.35
N LEU A 589 -15.66 6.97 -6.54
CA LEU A 589 -14.26 6.52 -6.67
C LEU A 589 -13.32 7.60 -6.15
N GLY A 590 -13.58 8.88 -6.47
CA GLY A 590 -12.90 10.03 -5.90
C GLY A 590 -12.96 10.05 -4.37
N VAL A 591 -14.15 9.94 -3.77
CA VAL A 591 -14.32 9.90 -2.30
C VAL A 591 -13.50 8.78 -1.65
N PHE A 592 -13.51 7.56 -2.19
CA PHE A 592 -12.74 6.44 -1.63
C PHE A 592 -11.23 6.61 -1.80
N LEU A 593 -10.77 7.18 -2.93
CA LEU A 593 -9.36 7.50 -3.16
C LEU A 593 -8.87 8.62 -2.22
N LEU A 594 -9.71 9.63 -1.97
CA LEU A 594 -9.44 10.68 -0.99
C LEU A 594 -9.35 10.10 0.43
N TRP A 595 -10.32 9.27 0.86
CA TRP A 595 -10.28 8.59 2.16
C TRP A 595 -9.01 7.74 2.30
N PHE A 596 -8.64 6.96 1.28
CA PHE A 596 -7.38 6.21 1.28
C PHE A 596 -6.16 7.14 1.45
N GLY A 597 -6.10 8.24 0.70
CA GLY A 597 -5.03 9.24 0.82
C GLY A 597 -4.98 9.91 2.20
N TRP A 598 -6.13 10.05 2.87
CA TRP A 598 -6.25 10.57 4.23
C TRP A 598 -5.55 9.71 5.30
N TYR A 599 -5.27 8.42 5.02
CA TYR A 599 -4.41 7.59 5.86
C TYR A 599 -2.91 7.91 5.74
N GLY A 600 -2.51 8.60 4.66
CA GLY A 600 -1.21 9.29 4.62
C GLY A 600 -1.30 10.69 5.22
N PHE A 601 -2.41 11.41 4.98
CA PHE A 601 -2.61 12.79 5.40
C PHE A 601 -2.60 12.92 6.93
N ASN A 602 -3.54 12.28 7.61
CA ASN A 602 -3.67 12.42 9.06
C ASN A 602 -2.55 11.65 9.79
N PRO A 603 -2.41 10.31 9.69
CA PRO A 603 -1.36 9.57 10.39
C PRO A 603 0.07 10.04 10.05
N GLY A 604 0.32 10.43 8.80
CA GLY A 604 1.63 10.91 8.36
C GLY A 604 2.04 12.24 8.96
N SER A 605 1.10 13.09 9.37
CA SER A 605 1.40 14.37 10.06
C SER A 605 2.04 14.19 11.44
N ASN A 606 2.13 12.95 11.95
CA ASN A 606 2.99 12.64 13.09
C ASN A 606 4.49 12.68 12.74
N LEU A 607 4.84 12.62 11.45
CA LEU A 607 6.19 12.66 10.83
C LEU A 607 7.19 11.57 11.26
N MET A 608 6.85 10.80 12.30
CA MET A 608 7.59 9.66 12.82
C MET A 608 6.63 8.58 13.31
N ILE A 609 7.12 7.34 13.38
CA ILE A 609 6.42 6.18 13.94
C ILE A 609 7.22 5.48 15.06
N THR A 610 8.49 5.84 15.24
CA THR A 610 9.40 5.28 16.25
C THR A 610 10.40 6.34 16.72
N ALA A 611 10.79 6.31 18.01
CA ALA A 611 11.87 7.12 18.54
C ALA A 611 12.65 6.35 19.62
N PRO A 612 13.95 6.65 19.85
CA PRO A 612 14.78 5.90 20.79
C PRO A 612 14.36 6.14 22.24
N GLY A 613 14.31 5.09 23.06
CA GLY A 613 14.01 5.20 24.50
C GLY A 613 12.57 5.60 24.87
N THR A 614 11.75 6.02 23.91
CA THR A 614 10.32 6.30 24.13
C THR A 614 9.49 5.08 23.78
N GLU A 615 8.72 4.56 24.74
CA GLU A 615 7.65 3.65 24.38
C GLU A 615 6.55 4.39 23.59
N LEU A 616 6.25 3.89 22.37
CA LEU A 616 4.93 3.99 21.73
C LEU A 616 4.52 5.28 20.98
N VAL A 617 5.43 6.00 20.31
CA VAL A 617 5.06 7.02 19.28
C VAL A 617 4.03 6.46 18.28
N SER A 618 4.14 5.18 17.92
CA SER A 618 3.20 4.46 17.06
C SER A 618 1.76 4.35 17.59
N LYS A 619 1.51 4.52 18.90
CA LYS A 619 0.14 4.58 19.45
C LYS A 619 -0.60 5.83 19.00
N VAL A 620 0.09 6.97 18.89
CA VAL A 620 -0.50 8.23 18.37
C VAL A 620 -0.91 8.02 16.91
N VAL A 621 0.02 7.52 16.08
CA VAL A 621 -0.23 7.20 14.65
C VAL A 621 -1.43 6.24 14.48
N ALA A 622 -1.51 5.20 15.31
CA ALA A 622 -2.63 4.26 15.28
C ALA A 622 -3.97 4.89 15.71
N ALA A 623 -3.97 5.71 16.78
CA ALA A 623 -5.15 6.44 17.23
C ALA A 623 -5.64 7.44 16.17
N VAL A 624 -4.73 8.15 15.50
CA VAL A 624 -5.03 9.06 14.39
C VAL A 624 -5.73 8.33 13.24
N ALA A 625 -5.26 7.15 12.84
CA ALA A 625 -5.88 6.36 11.78
C ALA A 625 -7.31 5.92 12.15
N VAL A 626 -7.52 5.49 13.40
CA VAL A 626 -8.85 5.14 13.92
C VAL A 626 -9.77 6.36 13.96
N ASN A 627 -9.31 7.48 14.52
CA ASN A 627 -10.07 8.73 14.62
C ASN A 627 -10.46 9.26 13.23
N THR A 628 -9.55 9.20 12.25
CA THR A 628 -9.80 9.56 10.85
C THR A 628 -10.92 8.69 10.24
N THR A 629 -10.86 7.37 10.45
CA THR A 629 -11.89 6.43 9.98
C THR A 629 -13.26 6.69 10.61
N VAL A 630 -13.27 6.95 11.92
CA VAL A 630 -14.50 7.19 12.69
C VAL A 630 -15.12 8.55 12.35
N GLY A 631 -14.31 9.59 12.14
CA GLY A 631 -14.78 10.90 11.66
C GLY A 631 -15.44 10.81 10.29
N ALA A 632 -14.79 10.15 9.34
CA ALA A 632 -15.34 9.90 8.00
C ALA A 632 -16.69 9.14 8.03
N ALA A 633 -16.73 8.03 8.77
CA ALA A 633 -17.92 7.18 8.86
C ALA A 633 -19.10 7.90 9.54
N SER A 634 -18.83 8.63 10.62
CA SER A 634 -19.87 9.39 11.35
C SER A 634 -20.39 10.58 10.55
N GLY A 635 -19.53 11.31 9.83
CA GLY A 635 -19.94 12.39 8.93
C GLY A 635 -20.80 11.89 7.76
N CYS A 636 -20.42 10.77 7.14
CA CYS A 636 -21.20 10.11 6.10
C CYS A 636 -22.61 9.75 6.58
N ILE A 637 -22.70 9.04 7.71
CA ILE A 637 -23.96 8.59 8.29
C ILE A 637 -24.83 9.78 8.70
N ALA A 638 -24.28 10.75 9.45
CA ALA A 638 -25.02 11.91 9.91
C ALA A 638 -25.60 12.70 8.72
N THR A 639 -24.78 13.00 7.71
CA THR A 639 -25.22 13.76 6.53
C THR A 639 -26.31 13.03 5.75
N LEU A 640 -26.18 11.71 5.55
CA LEU A 640 -27.19 10.89 4.87
C LEU A 640 -28.55 10.96 5.59
N PHE A 641 -28.57 10.82 6.92
CA PHE A 641 -29.81 10.91 7.70
C PHE A 641 -30.38 12.35 7.76
N ILE A 642 -29.53 13.37 7.85
CA ILE A 642 -29.94 14.79 7.86
C ILE A 642 -30.58 15.16 6.51
N ALA A 643 -29.97 14.76 5.40
CA ALA A 643 -30.47 15.03 4.05
C ALA A 643 -31.81 14.30 3.78
N MET A 644 -31.89 13.02 4.15
CA MET A 644 -33.12 12.23 4.07
C MET A 644 -34.25 12.85 4.91
N ALA A 645 -33.97 13.25 6.15
CA ALA A 645 -34.95 13.91 7.01
C ALA A 645 -35.40 15.26 6.44
N TYR A 646 -34.46 16.08 5.94
CA TYR A 646 -34.78 17.34 5.27
C TYR A 646 -35.71 17.13 4.07
N GLN A 647 -35.40 16.15 3.19
CA GLN A 647 -36.23 15.81 2.04
C GLN A 647 -37.62 15.30 2.46
N TYR A 648 -37.69 14.48 3.51
CA TYR A 648 -38.97 14.00 4.06
C TYR A 648 -39.84 15.16 4.58
N PHE A 649 -39.27 16.07 5.38
CA PHE A 649 -40.04 17.19 5.96
C PHE A 649 -40.35 18.32 4.97
N THR A 650 -39.60 18.47 3.88
CA THR A 650 -39.83 19.54 2.87
C THR A 650 -40.59 19.09 1.63
N LEU A 651 -40.44 17.82 1.23
CA LEU A 651 -41.00 17.27 -0.02
C LEU A 651 -41.91 16.05 0.20
N GLY A 652 -41.99 15.51 1.42
CA GLY A 652 -42.79 14.31 1.74
C GLY A 652 -42.19 13.00 1.22
N VAL A 653 -40.95 13.00 0.73
CA VAL A 653 -40.29 11.83 0.12
C VAL A 653 -39.01 11.44 0.85
N VAL A 654 -38.79 10.13 0.99
CA VAL A 654 -37.55 9.56 1.52
C VAL A 654 -36.62 9.28 0.34
N VAL A 655 -35.48 9.97 0.29
CA VAL A 655 -34.42 9.76 -0.71
C VAL A 655 -33.10 9.51 0.02
N TRP A 656 -32.33 8.55 -0.47
CA TRP A 656 -31.00 8.21 0.04
C TRP A 656 -29.96 8.67 -0.99
N ASP A 657 -29.47 9.90 -0.83
CA ASP A 657 -28.58 10.53 -1.80
C ASP A 657 -27.12 10.09 -1.60
N LEU A 658 -26.59 9.42 -2.63
CA LEU A 658 -25.26 8.85 -2.66
C LEU A 658 -24.14 9.91 -2.69
N ILE A 659 -24.37 11.03 -3.37
CA ILE A 659 -23.39 12.10 -3.55
C ILE A 659 -23.28 12.92 -2.27
N ILE A 660 -24.43 13.25 -1.67
CA ILE A 660 -24.50 13.92 -0.38
C ILE A 660 -23.87 13.05 0.73
N ALA A 661 -24.04 11.73 0.70
CA ALA A 661 -23.36 10.82 1.62
C ALA A 661 -21.83 10.81 1.41
N GLY A 662 -21.37 10.80 0.15
CA GLY A 662 -19.96 10.90 -0.21
C GLY A 662 -19.32 12.20 0.28
N ASN A 663 -19.98 13.34 0.04
CA ASN A 663 -19.56 14.63 0.59
C ASN A 663 -19.63 14.66 2.13
N GLY A 664 -20.59 13.97 2.75
CA GLY A 664 -20.64 13.76 4.19
C GLY A 664 -19.44 13.00 4.74
N ALA A 665 -18.93 12.01 4.01
CA ALA A 665 -17.68 11.32 4.36
C ALA A 665 -16.47 12.27 4.30
N LEU A 666 -16.38 13.09 3.24
CA LEU A 666 -15.34 14.11 3.10
C LEU A 666 -15.45 15.20 4.19
N ALA A 667 -16.66 15.63 4.53
CA ALA A 667 -16.92 16.57 5.62
C ALA A 667 -16.46 16.01 6.99
N GLY A 668 -16.69 14.72 7.23
CA GLY A 668 -16.20 14.01 8.41
C GLY A 668 -14.67 13.85 8.45
N LEU A 669 -14.04 13.63 7.29
CA LEU A 669 -12.57 13.59 7.14
C LEU A 669 -11.94 14.97 7.39
N VAL A 670 -12.48 16.02 6.79
CA VAL A 670 -12.03 17.40 7.04
C VAL A 670 -12.23 17.75 8.51
N ALA A 671 -13.43 17.58 9.09
CA ALA A 671 -13.71 17.97 10.47
C ALA A 671 -12.80 17.33 11.53
N ILE A 672 -12.25 16.14 11.26
CA ILE A 672 -11.34 15.45 12.17
C ILE A 672 -9.86 15.74 11.89
N THR A 673 -9.50 16.43 10.80
CA THR A 673 -8.11 16.57 10.33
C THR A 673 -7.21 17.32 11.33
N GLY A 674 -7.60 18.51 11.76
CA GLY A 674 -6.91 19.24 12.83
C GLY A 674 -6.90 18.51 14.18
N PRO A 675 -8.05 17.99 14.69
CA PRO A 675 -8.10 17.34 16.00
C PRO A 675 -7.60 15.88 16.10
N CYS A 676 -7.39 15.16 15.00
CA CYS A 676 -7.31 13.68 15.01
C CYS A 676 -6.28 13.04 15.96
N ALA A 677 -5.18 13.71 16.29
CA ALA A 677 -4.12 13.15 17.14
C ALA A 677 -4.35 13.32 18.65
N PHE A 678 -5.12 14.32 19.06
CA PHE A 678 -5.24 14.73 20.46
C PHE A 678 -6.68 14.69 21.00
N VAL A 679 -7.59 13.99 20.31
CA VAL A 679 -8.97 13.74 20.78
C VAL A 679 -9.24 12.24 20.97
N GLN A 680 -10.13 11.92 21.92
CA GLN A 680 -10.58 10.55 22.15
C GLN A 680 -11.51 10.07 21.03
N THR A 681 -11.53 8.77 20.72
CA THR A 681 -12.27 8.24 19.55
C THR A 681 -13.79 8.44 19.60
N TRP A 682 -14.41 8.51 20.79
CA TRP A 682 -15.82 8.90 20.90
C TRP A 682 -16.04 10.36 20.49
N ALA A 683 -15.07 11.25 20.76
CA ALA A 683 -15.13 12.63 20.31
C ALA A 683 -14.94 12.70 18.80
N ALA A 684 -14.05 11.90 18.20
CA ALA A 684 -13.92 11.81 16.75
C ALA A 684 -15.24 11.45 16.03
N PHE A 685 -16.08 10.59 16.64
CA PHE A 685 -17.43 10.29 16.14
C PHE A 685 -18.36 11.51 16.19
N ILE A 686 -18.33 12.28 17.28
CA ILE A 686 -19.16 13.49 17.43
C ILE A 686 -18.67 14.60 16.48
N ILE A 687 -17.36 14.77 16.35
CA ILE A 687 -16.72 15.76 15.48
C ILE A 687 -17.08 15.49 14.02
N GLY A 688 -16.99 14.24 13.56
CA GLY A 688 -17.40 13.86 12.21
C GLY A 688 -18.89 14.03 11.97
N ALA A 689 -19.75 13.59 12.90
CA ALA A 689 -21.20 13.74 12.80
C ALA A 689 -21.64 15.22 12.73
N ILE A 690 -21.06 16.09 13.56
CA ILE A 690 -21.32 17.55 13.50
C ILE A 690 -20.69 18.14 12.23
N GLY A 691 -19.53 17.66 11.78
CA GLY A 691 -18.94 18.04 10.49
C GLY A 691 -19.90 17.81 9.32
N GLY A 692 -20.58 16.67 9.29
CA GLY A 692 -21.64 16.38 8.30
C GLY A 692 -22.83 17.35 8.37
N PHE A 693 -23.26 17.73 9.58
CA PHE A 693 -24.29 18.77 9.77
C PHE A 693 -23.82 20.16 9.29
N VAL A 694 -22.58 20.54 9.64
CA VAL A 694 -21.97 21.81 9.23
C VAL A 694 -21.84 21.89 7.70
N TYR A 695 -21.38 20.82 7.05
CA TYR A 695 -21.38 20.69 5.59
C TYR A 695 -22.79 20.93 5.01
N PHE A 696 -23.80 20.21 5.51
CA PHE A 696 -25.15 20.30 4.99
C PHE A 696 -25.72 21.73 5.09
N VAL A 697 -25.55 22.38 6.24
CA VAL A 697 -25.99 23.76 6.47
C VAL A 697 -25.19 24.74 5.59
N ALA A 698 -23.86 24.61 5.52
CA ALA A 698 -23.00 25.49 4.74
C ALA A 698 -23.30 25.40 3.23
N SER A 699 -23.54 24.19 2.69
CA SER A 699 -23.98 24.00 1.30
C SER A 699 -25.29 24.77 1.01
N LYS A 700 -26.31 24.61 1.87
CA LYS A 700 -27.59 25.33 1.71
C LYS A 700 -27.44 26.84 1.87
N VAL A 701 -26.59 27.33 2.77
CA VAL A 701 -26.31 28.76 2.92
C VAL A 701 -25.61 29.31 1.68
N ASN A 702 -24.55 28.66 1.20
CA ASN A 702 -23.81 29.09 0.01
C ASN A 702 -24.73 29.18 -1.23
N LEU A 703 -25.49 28.12 -1.49
CA LEU A 703 -26.33 28.04 -2.68
C LEU A 703 -27.61 28.88 -2.59
N SER A 704 -28.39 28.71 -1.51
CA SER A 704 -29.74 29.27 -1.44
C SER A 704 -29.77 30.71 -0.94
N LEU A 705 -28.88 31.07 0.01
CA LEU A 705 -28.83 32.41 0.61
C LEU A 705 -27.80 33.32 -0.09
N LEU A 706 -26.55 32.88 -0.20
CA LEU A 706 -25.46 33.69 -0.78
C LEU A 706 -25.46 33.69 -2.33
N LYS A 707 -26.24 32.80 -2.96
CA LYS A 707 -26.31 32.60 -4.42
C LYS A 707 -24.94 32.28 -5.07
N ILE A 708 -24.07 31.63 -4.31
CA ILE A 708 -22.76 31.16 -4.77
C ILE A 708 -22.93 29.74 -5.33
N ASP A 709 -22.47 29.54 -6.56
CA ASP A 709 -22.48 28.23 -7.21
C ASP A 709 -21.13 27.55 -7.05
N ASP A 710 -21.15 26.50 -6.26
CA ASP A 710 -20.03 25.60 -6.00
C ASP A 710 -20.41 24.22 -6.54
N PRO A 711 -19.90 23.81 -7.71
CA PRO A 711 -20.23 22.54 -8.35
C PRO A 711 -19.98 21.29 -7.49
N LEU A 712 -19.11 21.36 -6.48
CA LEU A 712 -18.70 20.22 -5.66
C LEU A 712 -19.04 20.36 -4.16
N ASP A 713 -19.62 21.50 -3.75
CA ASP A 713 -19.67 21.95 -2.35
C ASP A 713 -18.28 22.07 -1.67
N ALA A 714 -17.21 22.32 -2.43
CA ALA A 714 -15.84 22.44 -1.93
C ALA A 714 -15.69 23.47 -0.79
N ILE A 715 -16.43 24.59 -0.84
CA ILE A 715 -16.48 25.60 0.22
C ILE A 715 -17.11 25.02 1.49
N ALA A 716 -18.22 24.28 1.37
CA ALA A 716 -18.92 23.73 2.53
C ALA A 716 -18.12 22.58 3.19
N VAL A 717 -17.53 21.71 2.36
CA VAL A 717 -16.66 20.61 2.82
C VAL A 717 -15.38 21.16 3.45
N HIS A 718 -14.67 22.11 2.82
CA HIS A 718 -13.34 22.52 3.30
C HIS A 718 -13.34 23.75 4.21
N ALA A 719 -14.01 24.86 3.85
CA ALA A 719 -14.08 26.02 4.75
C ALA A 719 -15.02 25.75 5.94
N GLY A 720 -16.22 25.24 5.67
CA GLY A 720 -17.21 24.95 6.72
C GLY A 720 -16.69 23.95 7.75
N CYS A 721 -16.27 22.77 7.29
CA CYS A 721 -15.82 21.71 8.20
C CYS A 721 -14.42 21.97 8.78
N GLY A 722 -13.54 22.70 8.09
CA GLY A 722 -12.24 23.12 8.65
C GLY A 722 -12.39 24.13 9.80
N ILE A 723 -13.28 25.12 9.65
CA ILE A 723 -13.66 26.02 10.76
C ILE A 723 -14.22 25.22 11.94
N TRP A 724 -15.09 24.24 11.67
CA TRP A 724 -15.62 23.36 12.72
C TRP A 724 -14.54 22.50 13.37
N GLY A 725 -13.61 21.92 12.62
CA GLY A 725 -12.52 21.10 13.15
C GLY A 725 -11.61 21.86 14.12
N LEU A 726 -11.29 23.13 13.82
CA LEU A 726 -10.58 24.02 14.74
C LEU A 726 -11.39 24.36 16.01
N ILE A 727 -12.70 24.60 15.89
CA ILE A 727 -13.58 24.79 17.06
C ILE A 727 -13.65 23.51 17.90
N ALA A 728 -13.75 22.36 17.24
CA ALA A 728 -13.80 21.04 17.85
C ALA A 728 -12.49 20.69 18.57
N ALA A 729 -11.33 21.04 18.01
CA ALA A 729 -10.05 20.95 18.71
C ALA A 729 -10.05 21.81 19.99
N GLY A 730 -10.57 23.04 19.93
CA GLY A 730 -10.77 23.89 21.10
C GLY A 730 -11.72 23.32 22.17
N ALA A 731 -12.63 22.42 21.78
CA ALA A 731 -13.61 21.81 22.67
C ALA A 731 -13.17 20.45 23.24
N PHE A 732 -12.66 19.55 22.39
CA PHE A 732 -12.47 18.13 22.67
C PHE A 732 -11.01 17.70 22.84
N ALA A 733 -10.03 18.60 22.70
CA ALA A 733 -8.63 18.27 22.94
C ALA A 733 -8.43 17.67 24.34
N ALA A 734 -7.88 16.45 24.40
CA ALA A 734 -7.84 15.64 25.62
C ALA A 734 -6.53 15.89 26.40
N PRO A 735 -6.60 15.99 27.74
CA PRO A 735 -5.41 16.04 28.57
C PRO A 735 -4.56 14.77 28.40
N GLY A 736 -3.25 14.89 28.52
CA GLY A 736 -2.31 13.82 28.16
C GLY A 736 -2.07 13.75 26.65
N MET A 737 -3.11 13.49 25.85
CA MET A 737 -2.96 13.34 24.39
C MET A 737 -2.44 14.61 23.69
N VAL A 738 -2.83 15.80 24.17
CA VAL A 738 -2.23 17.07 23.74
C VAL A 738 -0.72 17.13 24.03
N SER A 739 -0.30 16.61 25.18
CA SER A 739 1.11 16.56 25.58
C SER A 739 1.91 15.50 24.80
N ASP A 740 1.28 14.40 24.40
CA ASP A 740 1.89 13.37 23.54
C ASP A 740 2.25 13.94 22.15
N VAL A 741 1.44 14.88 21.63
CA VAL A 741 1.63 15.52 20.32
C VAL A 741 2.53 16.76 20.39
N TYR A 742 2.25 17.67 21.33
CA TYR A 742 2.89 18.99 21.40
C TYR A 742 3.96 19.11 22.50
N GLY A 743 4.18 18.06 23.29
CA GLY A 743 5.08 18.06 24.45
C GLY A 743 4.53 18.83 25.66
N ALA A 744 5.35 18.95 26.71
CA ALA A 744 5.06 19.82 27.85
C ALA A 744 4.90 21.29 27.43
N MET A 745 4.24 22.10 28.26
CA MET A 745 4.10 23.54 28.00
C MET A 745 5.48 24.24 28.01
N PRO A 746 5.80 25.12 27.04
CA PRO A 746 7.08 25.84 27.00
C PRO A 746 7.11 26.97 28.04
N CYS A 747 7.28 26.60 29.31
CA CYS A 747 7.58 27.53 30.40
C CYS A 747 8.98 28.13 30.19
N GLY A 748 9.07 29.41 29.81
CA GLY A 748 10.33 30.16 29.79
C GLY A 748 10.71 30.71 31.19
N ASP A 749 11.64 31.67 31.23
CA ASP A 749 12.12 32.33 32.46
C ASP A 749 11.04 33.10 33.27
N LEU A 750 9.80 33.10 32.79
CA LEU A 750 8.59 33.50 33.54
C LEU A 750 8.16 32.44 34.58
N ALA A 751 9.00 31.43 34.86
CA ALA A 751 8.84 30.43 35.90
C ALA A 751 9.02 31.01 37.33
N GLY A 752 8.35 32.12 37.63
CA GLY A 752 8.01 32.47 39.01
C GLY A 752 6.93 31.51 39.51
N GLU A 753 7.33 30.53 40.32
CA GLU A 753 6.51 29.65 41.16
C GLU A 753 5.07 29.38 40.68
N GLY A 754 4.88 28.36 39.82
CA GLY A 754 3.54 27.84 39.52
C GLY A 754 3.25 27.44 38.06
N CYS A 755 4.25 27.20 37.21
CA CYS A 755 3.99 26.70 35.86
C CYS A 755 3.43 25.26 35.92
N ASP A 756 2.14 25.08 35.61
CA ASP A 756 1.55 23.76 35.42
C ASP A 756 2.22 23.09 34.20
N PRO A 757 2.84 21.90 34.33
CA PRO A 757 3.43 21.20 33.18
C PRO A 757 2.39 20.77 32.13
N GLN A 758 1.10 20.74 32.50
CA GLN A 758 0.01 20.36 31.62
C GLN A 758 -0.32 21.49 30.63
N ARG A 759 -0.18 21.21 29.33
CA ARG A 759 -0.64 22.12 28.27
C ARG A 759 -2.16 22.39 28.37
N PRO A 760 -2.62 23.58 27.98
CA PRO A 760 -4.05 23.84 27.80
C PRO A 760 -4.71 22.80 26.90
N TYR A 761 -5.92 22.39 27.26
CA TYR A 761 -6.70 21.35 26.60
C TYR A 761 -8.17 21.79 26.52
N GLY A 762 -9.00 21.01 25.83
CA GLY A 762 -10.35 21.42 25.42
C GLY A 762 -11.32 21.62 26.59
N PHE A 763 -12.21 22.61 26.48
CA PHE A 763 -13.10 23.00 27.58
C PHE A 763 -14.15 21.93 27.93
N ILE A 764 -14.56 21.06 26.99
CA ILE A 764 -15.46 19.93 27.28
C ILE A 764 -14.72 18.83 28.05
N MET A 765 -13.40 18.73 27.86
CA MET A 765 -12.54 17.77 28.56
C MET A 765 -12.12 18.24 29.96
N GLY A 766 -12.61 19.40 30.42
CA GLY A 766 -12.27 20.02 31.72
C GLY A 766 -11.21 21.12 31.65
N GLY A 767 -10.77 21.49 30.45
CA GLY A 767 -9.79 22.56 30.23
C GLY A 767 -10.38 23.96 30.29
N ASN A 768 -9.53 24.97 30.06
CA ASN A 768 -9.95 26.37 29.94
C ASN A 768 -10.20 26.77 28.47
N ALA A 769 -10.62 28.01 28.24
CA ALA A 769 -10.92 28.50 26.89
C ALA A 769 -9.70 28.83 26.01
N SER A 770 -8.45 28.60 26.46
CA SER A 770 -7.24 29.04 25.74
C SER A 770 -7.08 28.40 24.36
N VAL A 771 -7.33 27.08 24.25
CA VAL A 771 -7.24 26.37 22.96
C VAL A 771 -8.29 26.89 21.99
N LEU A 772 -9.52 27.11 22.47
CA LEU A 772 -10.59 27.71 21.67
C LEU A 772 -10.26 29.15 21.24
N ALA A 773 -9.68 29.96 22.14
CA ALA A 773 -9.27 31.33 21.81
C ALA A 773 -8.15 31.37 20.76
N ALA A 774 -7.16 30.47 20.85
CA ALA A 774 -6.11 30.32 19.86
C ALA A 774 -6.68 29.90 18.49
N ASN A 775 -7.51 28.85 18.47
CA ASN A 775 -8.10 28.33 17.25
C ASN A 775 -9.11 29.32 16.62
N CYS A 776 -9.89 30.07 17.40
CA CYS A 776 -10.71 31.18 16.90
C CYS A 776 -9.87 32.33 16.32
N THR A 777 -8.72 32.64 16.92
CA THR A 777 -7.77 33.62 16.37
C THR A 777 -7.18 33.14 15.05
N CYS A 778 -6.85 31.84 14.94
CA CYS A 778 -6.45 31.22 13.68
C CYS A 778 -7.54 31.36 12.61
N ILE A 779 -8.79 30.98 12.93
CA ILE A 779 -9.94 31.07 12.03
C ILE A 779 -10.08 32.48 11.45
N LEU A 780 -10.04 33.50 12.31
CA LEU A 780 -10.19 34.89 11.91
C LEU A 780 -9.02 35.36 11.03
N VAL A 781 -7.77 35.08 11.42
CA VAL A 781 -6.60 35.61 10.72
C VAL A 781 -6.30 34.85 9.42
N VAL A 782 -6.46 33.53 9.38
CA VAL A 782 -6.35 32.73 8.15
C VAL A 782 -7.47 33.07 7.17
N GLY A 783 -8.71 33.24 7.66
CA GLY A 783 -9.83 33.69 6.84
C GLY A 783 -9.61 35.09 6.26
N ALA A 784 -9.18 36.05 7.10
CA ALA A 784 -8.88 37.40 6.67
C ALA A 784 -7.71 37.45 5.66
N TRP A 785 -6.61 36.75 5.92
CA TRP A 785 -5.44 36.66 5.03
C TRP A 785 -5.82 36.10 3.66
N THR A 786 -6.52 34.97 3.66
CA THR A 786 -6.93 34.28 2.42
C THR A 786 -7.88 35.17 1.61
N LEU A 787 -8.89 35.77 2.22
CA LEU A 787 -9.81 36.67 1.50
C LEU A 787 -9.12 37.95 1.03
N ALA A 788 -8.27 38.56 1.85
CA ALA A 788 -7.61 39.83 1.54
C ALA A 788 -6.61 39.74 0.39
N LEU A 789 -6.02 38.56 0.15
CA LEU A 789 -5.11 38.34 -0.99
C LEU A 789 -5.85 37.73 -2.19
N MET A 790 -6.62 36.66 -1.98
CA MET A 790 -7.21 35.91 -3.09
C MET A 790 -8.39 36.65 -3.73
N THR A 791 -9.25 37.33 -2.96
CA THR A 791 -10.42 38.02 -3.53
C THR A 791 -10.02 39.18 -4.44
N PRO A 792 -9.09 40.10 -4.05
CA PRO A 792 -8.59 41.12 -4.97
C PRO A 792 -7.86 40.55 -6.19
N PHE A 793 -7.13 39.44 -6.04
CA PHE A 793 -6.50 38.73 -7.15
C PHE A 793 -7.54 38.22 -8.17
N PHE A 794 -8.62 37.58 -7.73
CA PHE A 794 -9.72 37.16 -8.61
C PHE A 794 -10.46 38.37 -9.21
N MET A 795 -10.64 39.46 -8.47
CA MET A 795 -11.22 40.70 -8.99
C MET A 795 -10.35 41.33 -10.09
N LEU A 796 -9.02 41.28 -9.96
CA LEU A 796 -8.08 41.70 -11.00
C LEU A 796 -8.23 40.82 -12.24
N LEU A 797 -8.19 39.49 -12.11
CA LEU A 797 -8.40 38.55 -13.22
C LEU A 797 -9.74 38.78 -13.93
N LYS A 798 -10.81 39.09 -13.18
CA LYS A 798 -12.12 39.45 -13.73
C LYS A 798 -12.07 40.77 -14.50
N LYS A 799 -11.44 41.80 -13.92
CA LYS A 799 -11.31 43.15 -14.52
C LYS A 799 -10.53 43.12 -15.85
N VAL A 800 -9.51 42.26 -15.97
CA VAL A 800 -8.76 42.09 -17.24
C VAL A 800 -9.39 41.08 -18.20
N GLY A 801 -10.58 40.54 -17.90
CA GLY A 801 -11.30 39.60 -18.78
C GLY A 801 -10.69 38.18 -18.84
N LEU A 802 -9.77 37.84 -17.93
CA LEU A 802 -9.10 36.55 -17.89
C LEU A 802 -9.78 35.51 -17.00
N PHE A 803 -10.71 35.87 -16.11
CA PHE A 803 -11.22 34.90 -15.12
C PHE A 803 -12.29 33.92 -15.64
N ARG A 804 -13.27 34.40 -16.41
CA ARG A 804 -14.40 33.60 -16.91
C ARG A 804 -14.33 33.38 -18.42
N VAL A 805 -14.78 32.23 -18.89
CA VAL A 805 -15.04 31.99 -20.33
C VAL A 805 -16.27 32.76 -20.82
N SER A 806 -16.47 32.83 -22.14
CA SER A 806 -17.67 33.45 -22.71
C SER A 806 -18.91 32.55 -22.54
N PRO A 807 -20.13 33.10 -22.62
CA PRO A 807 -21.37 32.32 -22.49
C PRO A 807 -21.48 31.17 -23.51
N GLU A 808 -20.97 31.37 -24.72
CA GLU A 808 -20.99 30.39 -25.81
C GLU A 808 -20.05 29.22 -25.50
N VAL A 809 -18.85 29.51 -24.98
CA VAL A 809 -17.88 28.52 -24.53
C VAL A 809 -18.43 27.73 -23.33
N GLU A 810 -19.07 28.39 -22.37
CA GLU A 810 -19.69 27.73 -21.22
C GLU A 810 -20.88 26.86 -21.63
N ALA A 811 -21.66 27.28 -22.63
CA ALA A 811 -22.73 26.49 -23.23
C ALA A 811 -22.20 25.26 -23.98
N GLN A 812 -21.15 25.41 -24.80
CA GLN A 812 -20.53 24.32 -25.55
C GLN A 812 -19.77 23.32 -24.65
N GLY A 813 -19.11 23.81 -23.60
CA GLY A 813 -18.21 23.03 -22.74
C GLY A 813 -16.73 23.26 -23.07
N LEU A 814 -15.90 23.25 -22.03
CA LEU A 814 -14.45 23.46 -22.08
C LEU A 814 -13.73 22.36 -22.86
N ASP A 815 -14.22 21.11 -22.81
CA ASP A 815 -13.57 19.97 -23.45
C ASP A 815 -13.51 20.12 -24.98
N VAL A 816 -14.62 20.55 -25.59
CA VAL A 816 -14.72 20.76 -27.03
C VAL A 816 -14.01 22.04 -27.45
N SER A 817 -14.20 23.12 -26.68
CA SER A 817 -13.72 24.46 -27.04
C SER A 817 -12.21 24.67 -26.83
N HIS A 818 -11.61 24.03 -25.83
CA HIS A 818 -10.21 24.23 -25.44
C HIS A 818 -9.34 22.95 -25.50
N HIS A 819 -9.94 21.75 -25.42
CA HIS A 819 -9.20 20.48 -25.23
C HIS A 819 -9.45 19.43 -26.33
N GLY A 820 -9.81 19.89 -27.54
CA GLY A 820 -9.86 19.06 -28.74
C GLY A 820 -10.95 17.97 -28.75
N GLY A 821 -12.08 18.21 -28.09
CA GLY A 821 -13.26 17.33 -28.14
C GLY A 821 -13.59 16.64 -26.80
N SER A 822 -14.64 15.82 -26.80
CA SER A 822 -15.13 15.14 -25.58
C SER A 822 -14.07 14.27 -24.88
N ALA A 823 -14.24 14.06 -23.57
CA ALA A 823 -13.59 13.00 -22.82
C ALA A 823 -14.03 11.58 -23.25
N TYR A 824 -15.16 11.46 -23.97
CA TYR A 824 -15.80 10.21 -24.38
C TYR A 824 -15.81 10.04 -25.91
N PRO A 825 -14.81 9.36 -26.51
CA PRO A 825 -14.65 9.25 -27.97
C PRO A 825 -15.77 8.50 -28.71
N HIS A 826 -16.66 7.83 -27.98
CA HIS A 826 -17.78 7.08 -28.53
C HIS A 826 -19.05 7.93 -28.67
N GLU A 827 -19.23 8.96 -27.84
CA GLU A 827 -20.41 9.83 -27.89
C GLU A 827 -20.40 10.73 -29.14
N THR A 828 -19.21 11.18 -29.56
CA THR A 828 -19.01 11.92 -30.81
C THR A 828 -19.35 11.12 -32.07
N LYS A 829 -19.48 9.79 -31.99
CA LYS A 829 -19.90 8.93 -33.13
C LYS A 829 -21.41 8.69 -33.20
N GLY A 830 -22.17 9.07 -32.17
CA GLY A 830 -23.62 8.80 -32.10
C GLY A 830 -24.50 9.85 -32.77
N ALA A 831 -24.03 11.10 -32.91
CA ALA A 831 -24.87 12.23 -33.30
C ALA A 831 -24.97 12.47 -34.82
N ASN A 832 -23.98 12.02 -35.60
CA ASN A 832 -23.98 12.05 -37.07
C ASN A 832 -22.89 11.10 -37.57
N GLY A 833 -23.17 10.29 -38.60
CA GLY A 833 -22.09 9.55 -39.28
C GLY A 833 -22.40 8.17 -39.84
N GLY A 834 -23.45 8.07 -40.65
CA GLY A 834 -23.35 7.22 -41.85
C GLY A 834 -22.39 7.85 -42.87
N ALA A 835 -21.13 8.07 -42.51
CA ALA A 835 -20.09 8.64 -43.36
C ALA A 835 -18.71 8.13 -42.90
N LYS A 836 -17.87 7.71 -43.85
CA LYS A 836 -16.58 7.07 -43.60
C LYS A 836 -15.47 8.10 -43.38
N GLY A 837 -14.48 7.72 -42.57
CA GLY A 837 -13.09 8.16 -42.75
C GLY A 837 -12.61 9.25 -41.79
N GLU A 838 -11.53 8.93 -41.08
CA GLU A 838 -10.46 9.86 -40.68
C GLU A 838 -10.86 11.21 -40.05
N LEU A 839 -11.25 11.19 -38.78
CA LEU A 839 -10.95 12.29 -37.86
C LEU A 839 -10.21 11.75 -36.64
N GLY A 840 -8.88 11.74 -36.74
CA GLY A 840 -7.99 11.62 -35.59
C GLY A 840 -7.88 12.94 -34.83
N PHE A 841 -7.24 12.90 -33.65
CA PHE A 841 -6.91 14.09 -32.86
C PHE A 841 -6.21 15.16 -33.72
N GLY A 842 -6.82 16.33 -33.89
CA GLY A 842 -6.24 17.41 -34.69
C GLY A 842 -7.19 18.60 -34.89
N ILE A 843 -6.61 19.72 -35.30
CA ILE A 843 -7.32 20.94 -35.71
C ILE A 843 -8.26 20.58 -36.88
N THR A 844 -9.55 20.92 -36.79
CA THR A 844 -10.49 20.60 -37.88
C THR A 844 -10.28 21.53 -39.08
N PRO A 845 -10.65 21.11 -40.30
CA PRO A 845 -10.60 22.00 -41.47
C PRO A 845 -11.32 23.32 -41.24
N GLU A 846 -12.52 23.32 -40.62
CA GLU A 846 -13.26 24.56 -40.36
C GLU A 846 -12.53 25.50 -39.37
N MET A 847 -11.75 24.94 -38.44
CA MET A 847 -10.91 25.72 -37.53
C MET A 847 -9.71 26.35 -38.25
N VAL A 848 -9.13 25.67 -39.25
CA VAL A 848 -8.09 26.22 -40.12
C VAL A 848 -8.67 27.30 -41.02
N ASP A 849 -9.80 27.03 -41.68
CA ASP A 849 -10.46 27.97 -42.60
C ASP A 849 -10.88 29.25 -41.88
N ARG A 850 -11.47 29.15 -40.69
CA ARG A 850 -11.77 30.34 -39.86
C ARG A 850 -10.52 31.12 -39.47
N LYS A 851 -9.41 30.43 -39.15
CA LYS A 851 -8.13 31.09 -38.85
C LYS A 851 -7.53 31.79 -40.06
N ILE A 852 -7.72 31.23 -41.25
CA ILE A 852 -7.36 31.84 -42.53
C ILE A 852 -8.24 33.08 -42.77
N GLU A 853 -9.56 33.01 -42.61
CA GLU A 853 -10.45 34.17 -42.73
C GLU A 853 -10.11 35.29 -41.73
N GLU A 854 -9.88 34.96 -40.44
CA GLU A 854 -9.42 35.93 -39.43
C GLU A 854 -8.13 36.64 -39.86
N ALA A 855 -7.17 35.89 -40.44
CA ALA A 855 -5.90 36.44 -40.92
C ALA A 855 -6.08 37.29 -42.19
N LEU A 856 -6.87 36.84 -43.16
CA LEU A 856 -7.19 37.57 -44.39
C LEU A 856 -7.96 38.86 -44.09
N GLU A 857 -8.94 38.85 -43.18
CA GLU A 857 -9.67 40.05 -42.80
C GLU A 857 -8.76 41.06 -42.07
N LYS A 858 -7.84 40.57 -41.24
CA LYS A 858 -6.83 41.40 -40.57
C LYS A 858 -5.86 42.02 -41.59
N MET A 859 -5.41 41.26 -42.58
CA MET A 859 -4.61 41.78 -43.69
C MET A 859 -5.39 42.79 -44.54
N ARG A 860 -6.69 42.55 -44.85
CA ARG A 860 -7.54 43.48 -45.63
C ARG A 860 -7.66 44.83 -44.93
N LYS A 861 -7.76 44.83 -43.60
CA LYS A 861 -7.78 46.04 -42.75
C LYS A 861 -6.42 46.76 -42.67
N GLN A 862 -5.30 46.08 -42.92
CA GLN A 862 -3.96 46.65 -42.78
C GLN A 862 -3.30 47.05 -44.11
N MET A 863 -3.55 46.32 -45.19
CA MET A 863 -2.88 46.49 -46.50
C MET A 863 -3.85 46.83 -47.64
N GLY A 864 -5.16 46.86 -47.38
CA GLY A 864 -6.19 47.09 -48.37
C GLY A 864 -6.56 45.82 -49.16
N THR A 865 -7.77 45.82 -49.74
CA THR A 865 -8.38 44.64 -50.39
C THR A 865 -7.69 44.17 -51.67
N ALA A 866 -6.75 44.95 -52.23
CA ALA A 866 -5.99 44.58 -53.41
C ALA A 866 -4.66 43.84 -53.10
N ALA A 867 -4.28 43.77 -51.83
CA ALA A 867 -3.05 43.12 -51.36
C ALA A 867 -3.31 41.78 -50.62
N VAL A 868 -4.56 41.29 -50.66
CA VAL A 868 -5.05 40.09 -49.96
C VAL A 868 -5.90 39.22 -50.86
#